data_AF-A0A8T5EN21-F1
#
_entry.id   AF-A0A8T5EN21-F1
#
_cell.length_a   1.000
_cell.length_b   1.000
_cell.length_c   1.000
_cell.angle_alpha   90.00
_cell.angle_beta   90.00
_cell.angle_gamma   90.00
#
_symmetry.space_group_name_H-M   'P 1'
#
loop_
_entity.id
_entity.type
_entity.pdbx_description
1 polymer ?
#
loop_
_entity_poly.entity_id
_entity_poly.type
_entity_poly.pdbx_seq_one_letter_code
_entity_poly.pdbx_strand_id
1 'polypeptide(L)'
;MAMVLLLSSMAPIASAVQNTAPVNEGAPLNDSLEDAPLTYSFSPAIRAAFSRVSDLSQYTAEELETTKEWVVVSASPMGEPTGLLANTWYVKIDSTSAVEHFTHLQESGQIEVAYPLIVRQMTPKWTPNDTYFSDQWHLENTGQDNGVAGEDVNITGAWNNVRGNGIVIGIVDDGLEWDHADLSANYESTLDYDYCNYDGDPTPSSWDAHGTAAAGVAAANGNNGLGVSGSAPDASLAGLMLIACGNSDSDEANALSHLNNDIDIYSNSWGPSDSGNILGSAGPLILAAFEDDAYNGRNGLGNVITWAAGNGLSNNDDSNLDAYANSRFTISVTAVDHDGDQTNYGEPGANVLIASPSDGSGVGITTTDLEGSSGYTSSDYTSDFGGTSSATPLVSGIVALMLEANSNLTWRDVQQILVESARKNDASDSGWNTNGAGLDFNHKYGFGVVDAGHAVSLAQTWTTLDPEVNLSSGLITVSQSIPDNDPSNAVTSTYTVSESLVVESVEVIFDADHPYRSDLDVTLISPDGTESELVNYFSNRDSNNDYNDWLFSSVQHWGEISTGTWTLEVYDDGNQDQGTWNDWELVIHGTEVDLDSDDDGITDSNETDVYGTDPFNADTDYDGLSDYIELFSTGTNATDADTDDDLLNDGIEVNVNGTDPLDNDTDDDGLIDGLEVLHYFTNPLVADPDEDGDTYYWFEDCNDTNAAIHPFAEEFLNGIDDDCDLLWDEGFNLTDADGDNLSDYSEYHGYGTNWSNYDTDGDLLSDGDEILVYFTDPLVKDNDSDTDGWYWFEDCNDTDPSINPDAEESLDGIDNNCRDGIDEDFIGLDSDSDGLLDLFEYNNLTTNPFDADSDADGLSDGTEYNNLSTNPMDKDSDGDGLEDGTEVLQTFTDPLVQDLDNDMDGFRWFEECDDSNPLIHPNADEIWNAIDDDCDDDIDEGINRLDFISISPAGNEVILNATFDSLDLSVSINIPEFSMGDLNVSISWFRNGSVIANGTSFSEPAWNCDNQTAELGIVLCNHTGVIGPWIVNAIISDGQQDVYVTWYVSYEVWHPPVPVDEDETSETTSTFDISSTQMVYIGLGVIIVILLVALLVGKRPPKQQKSAFVDPRYQPFSNQYDAVPSAPMLPPPPGSF
;
A
#
# COMPACT_ATOMS: atom_id res chain seq x y z
N MET A 1 6.08 -51.64 24.27
CA MET A 1 7.27 -52.43 24.69
C MET A 1 7.37 -53.60 23.74
N ALA A 2 8.43 -53.68 22.91
CA ALA A 2 8.45 -54.44 21.64
C ALA A 2 7.41 -53.92 20.61
N MET A 3 7.56 -54.11 19.29
CA MET A 3 8.71 -54.45 18.42
C MET A 3 8.26 -54.22 16.95
N VAL A 4 8.76 -53.24 16.19
CA VAL A 4 10.06 -53.18 15.46
C VAL A 4 10.11 -53.99 14.14
N LEU A 5 9.79 -53.30 13.04
CA LEU A 5 10.52 -53.13 11.76
C LEU A 5 10.66 -54.23 10.67
N LEU A 6 10.59 -53.73 9.42
CA LEU A 6 11.46 -53.99 8.23
C LEU A 6 11.25 -55.22 7.31
N LEU A 7 10.81 -55.01 6.04
CA LEU A 7 11.69 -55.01 4.82
C LEU A 7 10.97 -55.04 3.44
N SER A 8 10.97 -53.92 2.70
CA SER A 8 10.94 -53.81 1.21
C SER A 8 10.85 -52.32 0.81
N SER A 9 11.68 -51.66 -0.02
CA SER A 9 12.92 -51.95 -0.76
C SER A 9 12.84 -53.02 -1.88
N MET A 10 13.10 -52.76 -3.17
CA MET A 10 14.05 -51.81 -3.79
C MET A 10 13.74 -51.45 -5.27
N ALA A 11 14.16 -50.22 -5.65
CA ALA A 11 14.71 -49.82 -6.97
C ALA A 11 13.76 -49.67 -8.19
N PRO A 12 14.12 -48.83 -9.20
CA PRO A 12 15.01 -47.66 -9.17
C PRO A 12 14.41 -46.40 -9.86
N ILE A 13 14.43 -45.25 -9.18
CA ILE A 13 14.17 -43.96 -9.85
C ILE A 13 15.29 -43.69 -10.85
N ALA A 14 14.92 -43.37 -12.08
CA ALA A 14 15.85 -42.92 -13.11
C ALA A 14 16.07 -41.40 -12.94
N SER A 15 17.33 -40.96 -12.82
CA SER A 15 17.64 -39.53 -12.84
C SER A 15 17.22 -38.94 -14.17
N ALA A 16 16.24 -38.02 -14.15
CA ALA A 16 16.07 -37.07 -15.22
C ALA A 16 17.33 -36.20 -15.29
N VAL A 17 18.14 -36.39 -16.32
CA VAL A 17 19.28 -35.51 -16.59
C VAL A 17 18.73 -34.29 -17.31
N GLN A 18 18.37 -33.25 -16.56
CA GLN A 18 18.27 -31.91 -17.12
C GLN A 18 19.63 -31.57 -17.76
N ASN A 19 19.60 -31.17 -19.03
CA ASN A 19 20.78 -30.58 -19.68
C ASN A 19 20.91 -29.14 -19.18
N THR A 20 21.51 -28.94 -18.02
CA THR A 20 22.16 -27.66 -17.74
C THR A 20 23.27 -27.50 -18.78
N ALA A 21 23.19 -26.43 -19.59
CA ALA A 21 24.35 -26.00 -20.35
C ALA A 21 25.43 -25.58 -19.33
N PRO A 22 26.70 -25.96 -19.49
CA PRO A 22 27.73 -25.55 -18.55
C PRO A 22 27.85 -24.03 -18.57
N VAL A 23 27.62 -23.41 -17.41
CA VAL A 23 28.04 -22.02 -17.17
C VAL A 23 29.54 -21.95 -17.45
N ASN A 24 29.99 -20.84 -18.05
CA ASN A 24 31.33 -20.71 -18.62
C ASN A 24 32.40 -20.41 -17.52
N GLU A 25 32.36 -21.19 -16.43
CA GLU A 25 33.23 -21.10 -15.27
C GLU A 25 34.68 -21.36 -15.67
N GLY A 26 35.47 -20.28 -15.75
CA GLY A 26 36.87 -20.31 -16.11
C GLY A 26 37.78 -20.75 -14.97
N ALA A 27 38.89 -20.03 -14.80
CA ALA A 27 39.80 -20.22 -13.67
C ALA A 27 39.85 -18.93 -12.83
N PRO A 28 38.80 -18.66 -12.00
CA PRO A 28 38.75 -17.50 -11.11
C PRO A 28 39.87 -17.55 -10.06
N LEU A 29 40.04 -16.50 -9.26
CA LEU A 29 40.94 -16.56 -8.11
C LEU A 29 40.38 -17.52 -7.04
N ASN A 30 41.27 -18.22 -6.32
CA ASN A 30 40.90 -19.04 -5.16
C ASN A 30 41.23 -18.27 -3.86
N ASP A 31 40.25 -18.19 -2.96
CA ASP A 31 40.31 -17.39 -1.74
C ASP A 31 41.21 -17.99 -0.64
N SER A 32 41.55 -19.28 -0.74
CA SER A 32 42.38 -19.99 0.25
C SER A 32 43.88 -19.71 0.09
N LEU A 33 44.52 -19.30 1.19
CA LEU A 33 45.99 -19.20 1.27
C LEU A 33 46.71 -20.55 1.15
N GLU A 34 46.04 -21.67 1.48
CA GLU A 34 46.65 -23.01 1.31
C GLU A 34 46.63 -23.46 -0.16
N ASP A 35 45.69 -22.96 -0.96
CA ASP A 35 45.46 -23.39 -2.35
C ASP A 35 45.94 -22.37 -3.40
N ALA A 36 46.07 -21.08 -3.06
CA ALA A 36 46.61 -20.02 -3.93
C ALA A 36 47.93 -19.36 -3.42
N PRO A 37 49.00 -20.14 -3.11
CA PRO A 37 50.21 -19.64 -2.46
C PRO A 37 51.07 -18.68 -3.30
N LEU A 38 50.89 -18.57 -4.62
CA LEU A 38 51.64 -17.64 -5.48
C LEU A 38 50.95 -16.27 -5.58
N THR A 39 49.63 -16.22 -5.75
CA THR A 39 48.89 -14.94 -5.80
C THR A 39 48.97 -14.20 -4.46
N TYR A 40 48.92 -14.93 -3.35
CA TYR A 40 49.17 -14.43 -1.99
C TYR A 40 50.60 -13.88 -1.75
N SER A 41 51.51 -13.99 -2.73
CA SER A 41 52.82 -13.30 -2.69
C SER A 41 52.81 -11.87 -3.27
N PHE A 42 51.68 -11.44 -3.86
CA PHE A 42 51.48 -10.07 -4.35
C PHE A 42 50.80 -9.17 -3.30
N SER A 43 50.77 -7.85 -3.54
CA SER A 43 50.06 -6.90 -2.66
C SER A 43 48.54 -7.09 -2.72
N PRO A 44 47.77 -6.68 -1.70
CA PRO A 44 46.31 -6.75 -1.70
C PRO A 44 45.67 -6.18 -2.97
N ALA A 45 46.07 -4.98 -3.40
CA ALA A 45 45.57 -4.35 -4.63
C ALA A 45 45.83 -5.18 -5.91
N ILE A 46 46.97 -5.88 -6.01
CA ILE A 46 47.25 -6.76 -7.15
C ILE A 46 46.38 -8.03 -7.08
N ARG A 47 46.13 -8.58 -5.88
CA ARG A 47 45.24 -9.75 -5.70
C ARG A 47 43.79 -9.40 -6.00
N ALA A 48 43.29 -8.26 -5.53
CA ALA A 48 41.95 -7.75 -5.87
C ALA A 48 41.81 -7.51 -7.38
N ALA A 49 42.85 -6.95 -8.03
CA ALA A 49 42.89 -6.83 -9.48
C ALA A 49 42.84 -8.18 -10.19
N PHE A 50 43.60 -9.19 -9.73
CA PHE A 50 43.53 -10.57 -10.26
C PHE A 50 42.13 -11.18 -10.09
N SER A 51 41.56 -11.10 -8.89
CA SER A 51 40.21 -11.61 -8.60
C SER A 51 39.22 -11.05 -9.60
N ARG A 52 39.11 -9.71 -9.65
CA ARG A 52 38.23 -9.02 -10.57
C ARG A 52 38.44 -9.46 -12.00
N VAL A 53 39.64 -9.39 -12.59
CA VAL A 53 39.80 -9.73 -14.03
C VAL A 53 39.68 -11.23 -14.34
N SER A 54 39.72 -12.10 -13.33
CA SER A 54 39.59 -13.55 -13.50
C SER A 54 38.14 -14.06 -13.47
N ASP A 55 37.23 -13.27 -12.90
CA ASP A 55 35.81 -13.48 -13.10
C ASP A 55 35.46 -13.30 -14.59
N LEU A 56 34.92 -14.35 -15.20
CA LEU A 56 34.57 -14.33 -16.62
C LEU A 56 33.19 -13.73 -16.91
N SER A 57 32.35 -13.50 -15.89
CA SER A 57 31.00 -12.94 -16.04
C SER A 57 31.01 -11.54 -16.66
N GLN A 58 32.02 -10.72 -16.30
CA GLN A 58 32.18 -9.33 -16.76
C GLN A 58 32.48 -9.19 -18.27
N TYR A 59 32.75 -10.28 -18.99
CA TYR A 59 33.16 -10.27 -20.40
C TYR A 59 32.06 -10.85 -21.27
N THR A 60 31.78 -10.17 -22.38
CA THR A 60 30.84 -10.69 -23.37
C THR A 60 31.36 -11.99 -24.00
N ALA A 61 30.44 -12.84 -24.45
CA ALA A 61 30.80 -14.07 -25.17
C ALA A 61 31.69 -13.78 -26.40
N GLU A 62 31.49 -12.67 -27.11
CA GLU A 62 32.35 -12.28 -28.24
C GLU A 62 33.77 -11.88 -27.79
N GLU A 63 33.96 -11.22 -26.65
CA GLU A 63 35.30 -10.93 -26.11
C GLU A 63 36.07 -12.21 -25.77
N LEU A 64 35.40 -13.18 -25.13
CA LEU A 64 35.97 -14.50 -24.79
C LEU A 64 36.21 -15.36 -26.05
N GLU A 65 35.33 -15.31 -27.05
CA GLU A 65 35.49 -16.01 -28.34
C GLU A 65 36.48 -15.33 -29.30
N THR A 66 36.91 -14.09 -29.06
CA THR A 66 37.86 -13.38 -29.95
C THR A 66 39.27 -13.21 -29.38
N THR A 67 39.43 -13.27 -28.05
CA THR A 67 40.71 -13.10 -27.35
C THR A 67 41.68 -14.28 -27.55
N LYS A 68 42.97 -13.99 -27.74
CA LYS A 68 44.01 -14.96 -28.19
C LYS A 68 45.25 -15.01 -27.31
N GLU A 69 45.22 -14.29 -26.20
CA GLU A 69 46.31 -14.22 -25.23
C GLU A 69 45.70 -14.05 -23.84
N TRP A 70 46.13 -14.88 -22.91
CA TRP A 70 45.67 -14.91 -21.52
C TRP A 70 46.88 -14.78 -20.60
N VAL A 71 46.68 -14.27 -19.39
CA VAL A 71 47.68 -14.30 -18.32
C VAL A 71 47.31 -15.38 -17.33
N VAL A 72 48.24 -16.29 -17.02
CA VAL A 72 48.08 -17.31 -15.97
C VAL A 72 49.13 -17.16 -14.88
N VAL A 73 48.75 -17.47 -13.64
CA VAL A 73 49.68 -17.58 -12.50
C VAL A 73 50.04 -19.04 -12.30
N SER A 74 51.33 -19.39 -12.41
CA SER A 74 51.83 -20.76 -12.22
C SER A 74 53.29 -20.81 -11.79
N ALA A 75 53.61 -21.74 -10.87
CA ALA A 75 54.98 -22.08 -10.49
C ALA A 75 55.79 -22.72 -11.64
N SER A 76 55.12 -23.21 -12.70
CA SER A 76 55.74 -23.80 -13.88
C SER A 76 55.70 -22.84 -15.08
N PRO A 77 56.73 -22.82 -15.95
CA PRO A 77 56.68 -22.04 -17.19
C PRO A 77 55.61 -22.55 -18.16
N MET A 78 54.51 -21.80 -18.32
CA MET A 78 53.40 -22.17 -19.20
C MET A 78 53.34 -21.37 -20.52
N GLY A 79 54.14 -20.31 -20.64
CA GLY A 79 54.17 -19.42 -21.80
C GLY A 79 55.37 -18.48 -21.78
N GLU A 80 55.25 -17.31 -22.42
CA GLU A 80 56.25 -16.25 -22.30
C GLU A 80 56.04 -15.49 -20.97
N PRO A 81 57.08 -15.24 -20.15
CA PRO A 81 56.91 -14.59 -18.85
C PRO A 81 56.50 -13.12 -19.02
N THR A 82 55.58 -12.61 -18.18
CA THR A 82 55.13 -11.20 -18.27
C THR A 82 56.24 -10.20 -17.97
N GLY A 83 57.22 -10.61 -17.14
CA GLY A 83 58.38 -9.81 -16.76
C GLY A 83 58.13 -8.76 -15.66
N LEU A 84 56.87 -8.52 -15.27
CA LEU A 84 56.51 -7.61 -14.19
C LEU A 84 56.13 -8.34 -12.90
N LEU A 85 55.31 -9.39 -13.00
CA LEU A 85 54.88 -10.21 -11.86
C LEU A 85 55.55 -11.59 -11.91
N ALA A 86 56.12 -12.01 -10.77
CA ALA A 86 56.77 -13.32 -10.66
C ALA A 86 55.76 -14.46 -10.85
N ASN A 87 56.19 -15.56 -11.46
CA ASN A 87 55.35 -16.75 -11.71
C ASN A 87 54.11 -16.48 -12.59
N THR A 88 54.15 -15.45 -13.45
CA THR A 88 53.04 -15.12 -14.38
C THR A 88 53.47 -15.22 -15.85
N TRP A 89 52.57 -15.72 -16.69
CA TRP A 89 52.89 -16.13 -18.07
C TRP A 89 51.79 -15.74 -19.06
N TYR A 90 52.18 -15.19 -20.21
CA TYR A 90 51.33 -15.02 -21.38
C TYR A 90 51.17 -16.36 -22.10
N VAL A 91 49.94 -16.88 -22.12
CA VAL A 91 49.55 -18.12 -22.80
C VAL A 91 48.74 -17.77 -24.04
N LYS A 92 49.06 -18.39 -25.19
CA LYS A 92 48.29 -18.22 -26.43
C LYS A 92 47.56 -19.51 -26.75
N ILE A 93 46.25 -19.41 -26.84
CA ILE A 93 45.30 -20.52 -27.00
C ILE A 93 44.26 -20.16 -28.06
N ASP A 94 43.56 -21.15 -28.59
CA ASP A 94 42.43 -20.94 -29.51
C ASP A 94 41.20 -20.59 -28.67
N SER A 95 40.56 -19.47 -28.98
CA SER A 95 39.59 -18.79 -28.11
C SER A 95 38.40 -19.67 -27.73
N THR A 96 37.84 -20.39 -28.70
CA THR A 96 36.73 -21.36 -28.54
C THR A 96 37.08 -22.61 -27.71
N SER A 97 38.23 -22.61 -27.02
CA SER A 97 38.68 -23.66 -26.09
C SER A 97 39.44 -23.09 -24.89
N ALA A 98 39.48 -21.77 -24.74
CA ALA A 98 40.31 -21.12 -23.73
C ALA A 98 39.79 -21.38 -22.30
N VAL A 99 38.47 -21.19 -22.10
CA VAL A 99 37.82 -21.32 -20.78
C VAL A 99 37.99 -22.73 -20.23
N GLU A 100 37.43 -23.75 -20.90
CA GLU A 100 37.56 -25.18 -20.55
C GLU A 100 39.01 -25.59 -20.21
N HIS A 101 39.98 -25.07 -20.98
CA HIS A 101 41.39 -25.41 -20.79
C HIS A 101 41.97 -24.83 -19.51
N PHE A 102 41.62 -23.59 -19.15
CA PHE A 102 42.12 -22.98 -17.92
C PHE A 102 41.43 -23.53 -16.68
N THR A 103 40.11 -23.77 -16.72
CA THR A 103 39.38 -24.49 -15.65
C THR A 103 40.07 -25.81 -15.31
N HIS A 104 40.34 -26.65 -16.31
CA HIS A 104 41.02 -27.93 -16.11
C HIS A 104 42.49 -27.81 -15.62
N LEU A 105 43.18 -26.73 -15.99
CA LEU A 105 44.52 -26.45 -15.46
C LEU A 105 44.49 -26.01 -13.99
N GLN A 106 43.39 -25.41 -13.52
CA GLN A 106 43.19 -25.03 -12.13
C GLN A 106 42.77 -26.24 -11.28
N GLU A 107 41.79 -27.03 -11.74
CA GLU A 107 41.39 -28.32 -11.12
C GLU A 107 42.61 -29.23 -10.83
N SER A 108 43.57 -29.22 -11.74
CA SER A 108 44.79 -30.04 -11.67
C SER A 108 45.96 -29.39 -10.92
N GLY A 109 45.74 -28.21 -10.30
CA GLY A 109 46.74 -27.48 -9.51
C GLY A 109 47.95 -27.00 -10.32
N GLN A 110 47.78 -26.78 -11.63
CA GLN A 110 48.84 -26.31 -12.53
C GLN A 110 48.86 -24.78 -12.69
N ILE A 111 47.71 -24.12 -12.50
CA ILE A 111 47.58 -22.67 -12.37
C ILE A 111 46.79 -22.33 -11.10
N GLU A 112 46.93 -21.11 -10.59
CA GLU A 112 46.11 -20.60 -9.49
C GLU A 112 44.96 -19.70 -9.96
N VAL A 113 45.12 -19.03 -11.10
CA VAL A 113 44.14 -18.12 -11.73
C VAL A 113 44.52 -17.88 -13.20
N ALA A 114 43.54 -17.64 -14.08
CA ALA A 114 43.72 -17.18 -15.45
C ALA A 114 42.79 -16.01 -15.79
N TYR A 115 43.24 -15.09 -16.66
CA TYR A 115 42.37 -14.04 -17.21
C TYR A 115 42.67 -13.68 -18.68
N PRO A 116 41.67 -13.23 -19.45
CA PRO A 116 41.83 -12.86 -20.86
C PRO A 116 42.46 -11.46 -21.04
N LEU A 117 43.35 -11.30 -22.02
CA LEU A 117 43.86 -9.97 -22.41
C LEU A 117 42.97 -9.33 -23.48
N ILE A 118 41.85 -8.76 -23.03
CA ILE A 118 40.96 -7.96 -23.88
C ILE A 118 41.64 -6.63 -24.25
N VAL A 119 41.57 -6.25 -25.52
CA VAL A 119 42.09 -4.97 -26.03
C VAL A 119 41.01 -3.89 -25.89
N ARG A 120 40.90 -3.30 -24.69
CA ARG A 120 40.02 -2.14 -24.44
C ARG A 120 40.60 -0.87 -25.06
N GLN A 121 39.77 -0.09 -25.77
CA GLN A 121 40.13 1.23 -26.27
C GLN A 121 39.76 2.28 -25.22
N MET A 122 40.75 2.87 -24.56
CA MET A 122 40.50 3.98 -23.64
C MET A 122 40.04 5.22 -24.41
N THR A 123 38.83 5.69 -24.12
CA THR A 123 38.43 7.08 -24.37
C THR A 123 39.06 8.00 -23.32
N PRO A 124 39.31 9.28 -23.62
CA PRO A 124 39.45 10.29 -22.58
C PRO A 124 38.14 10.37 -21.76
N LYS A 125 38.22 10.58 -20.45
CA LYS A 125 37.08 11.10 -19.68
C LYS A 125 36.66 12.46 -20.26
N TRP A 126 35.38 12.80 -20.15
CA TRP A 126 34.92 14.17 -20.31
C TRP A 126 35.49 15.04 -19.18
N THR A 127 35.98 16.22 -19.54
CA THR A 127 36.46 17.25 -18.63
C THR A 127 36.03 18.60 -19.21
N PRO A 128 35.56 19.56 -18.39
CA PRO A 128 35.30 20.93 -18.82
C PRO A 128 36.53 21.56 -19.51
N ASN A 129 36.31 22.61 -20.31
CA ASN A 129 37.40 23.29 -21.06
C ASN A 129 37.69 24.72 -20.56
N ASP A 130 37.12 25.02 -19.40
CA ASP A 130 36.88 26.35 -18.86
C ASP A 130 38.11 26.88 -18.11
N THR A 131 38.16 28.20 -17.96
CA THR A 131 39.39 28.96 -17.68
C THR A 131 39.95 28.69 -16.29
N TYR A 132 39.08 28.39 -15.33
CA TYR A 132 39.40 28.13 -13.93
C TYR A 132 39.17 26.66 -13.51
N PHE A 133 38.80 25.75 -14.42
CA PHE A 133 38.56 24.35 -14.05
C PHE A 133 39.78 23.67 -13.40
N SER A 134 41.01 24.07 -13.75
CA SER A 134 42.23 23.59 -13.09
C SER A 134 42.36 23.96 -11.61
N ASP A 135 41.58 24.96 -11.19
CA ASP A 135 41.62 25.58 -9.88
C ASP A 135 40.42 25.09 -9.02
N GLN A 136 39.44 24.41 -9.65
CA GLN A 136 38.31 23.71 -9.04
C GLN A 136 38.71 22.33 -8.53
N TRP A 137 39.61 22.29 -7.54
CA TRP A 137 40.14 21.06 -6.95
C TRP A 137 39.05 20.12 -6.38
N HIS A 138 37.90 20.65 -5.96
CA HIS A 138 36.76 19.87 -5.48
C HIS A 138 36.18 18.92 -6.56
N LEU A 139 36.36 19.22 -7.86
CA LEU A 139 35.89 18.41 -8.99
C LEU A 139 36.98 17.50 -9.58
N GLU A 140 38.26 17.90 -9.51
CA GLU A 140 39.43 17.07 -9.86
C GLU A 140 40.68 17.48 -9.04
N ASN A 141 40.95 16.77 -7.94
CA ASN A 141 42.10 17.00 -7.07
C ASN A 141 43.30 16.18 -7.59
N THR A 142 44.13 16.83 -8.40
CA THR A 142 45.39 16.29 -8.92
C THR A 142 46.57 16.42 -7.94
N GLY A 143 46.32 16.93 -6.73
CA GLY A 143 47.34 17.36 -5.77
C GLY A 143 47.84 18.79 -6.03
N GLN A 144 46.98 19.65 -6.59
CA GLN A 144 47.22 21.10 -6.61
C GLN A 144 47.23 21.69 -5.19
N ASP A 145 47.90 22.82 -5.05
CA ASP A 145 48.09 23.59 -3.80
C ASP A 145 48.41 22.79 -2.52
N ASN A 146 49.10 21.66 -2.72
CA ASN A 146 49.61 20.69 -1.75
C ASN A 146 48.60 19.63 -1.25
N GLY A 147 47.38 19.58 -1.80
CA GLY A 147 46.33 18.63 -1.42
C GLY A 147 46.64 17.15 -1.65
N VAL A 148 45.84 16.29 -1.03
CA VAL A 148 45.86 14.84 -1.26
C VAL A 148 45.13 14.53 -2.57
N ALA A 149 45.86 14.12 -3.60
CA ALA A 149 45.29 13.81 -4.90
C ALA A 149 44.28 12.65 -4.84
N GLY A 150 43.04 12.90 -5.28
CA GLY A 150 41.89 12.02 -5.12
C GLY A 150 40.97 12.37 -3.94
N GLU A 151 41.29 13.38 -3.13
CA GLU A 151 40.33 14.03 -2.24
C GLU A 151 39.54 15.09 -3.01
N ASP A 152 38.63 14.56 -3.84
CA ASP A 152 37.61 15.23 -4.63
C ASP A 152 36.33 14.37 -4.65
N VAL A 153 35.27 14.84 -5.33
CA VAL A 153 33.99 14.11 -5.45
C VAL A 153 33.95 13.08 -6.60
N ASN A 154 35.07 12.76 -7.25
CA ASN A 154 35.22 11.74 -8.32
C ASN A 154 34.33 11.95 -9.58
N ILE A 155 33.75 13.15 -9.73
CA ILE A 155 32.64 13.46 -10.65
C ILE A 155 32.98 13.33 -12.15
N THR A 156 34.25 13.40 -12.52
CA THR A 156 34.72 13.18 -13.91
C THR A 156 34.43 11.75 -14.44
N GLY A 157 33.98 10.83 -13.58
CA GLY A 157 33.35 9.57 -13.96
C GLY A 157 31.93 9.73 -14.51
N ALA A 158 31.05 10.39 -13.75
CA ALA A 158 29.64 10.57 -14.08
C ALA A 158 29.41 11.39 -15.36
N TRP A 159 30.18 12.49 -15.54
CA TRP A 159 30.06 13.42 -16.68
C TRP A 159 30.19 12.83 -18.09
N ASN A 160 30.70 11.60 -18.22
CA ASN A 160 30.73 10.86 -19.48
C ASN A 160 29.31 10.43 -19.95
N ASN A 161 28.37 10.34 -19.00
CA ASN A 161 27.00 9.91 -19.18
C ASN A 161 26.05 11.10 -18.91
N VAL A 162 26.03 11.59 -17.66
CA VAL A 162 25.07 12.55 -17.10
C VAL A 162 25.77 13.83 -16.61
N ARG A 163 25.11 14.99 -16.73
CA ARG A 163 25.59 16.33 -16.33
C ARG A 163 24.51 17.20 -15.67
N GLY A 164 23.34 16.63 -15.32
CA GLY A 164 22.19 17.29 -14.73
C GLY A 164 21.08 17.68 -15.71
N ASN A 165 21.16 17.23 -16.97
CA ASN A 165 20.27 17.70 -18.04
C ASN A 165 18.80 17.41 -17.74
N GLY A 166 18.01 18.48 -17.54
CA GLY A 166 16.56 18.39 -17.32
C GLY A 166 16.14 18.27 -15.85
N ILE A 167 17.08 18.41 -14.92
CA ILE A 167 16.83 18.53 -13.48
C ILE A 167 16.95 20.00 -13.07
N VAL A 168 16.09 20.46 -12.15
CA VAL A 168 16.07 21.86 -11.68
C VAL A 168 16.56 21.97 -10.23
N ILE A 169 17.51 22.87 -9.98
CA ILE A 169 18.02 23.20 -8.65
C ILE A 169 17.55 24.60 -8.24
N GLY A 170 16.75 24.68 -7.18
CA GLY A 170 16.39 25.91 -6.48
C GLY A 170 17.48 26.32 -5.49
N ILE A 171 18.04 27.52 -5.67
CA ILE A 171 19.04 28.11 -4.77
C ILE A 171 18.32 29.08 -3.83
N VAL A 172 18.12 28.67 -2.58
CA VAL A 172 17.38 29.43 -1.55
C VAL A 172 18.38 30.21 -0.70
N ASP A 173 18.58 31.50 -1.02
CA ASP A 173 19.75 32.26 -0.54
C ASP A 173 19.57 33.80 -0.62
N ASP A 174 20.66 34.56 -0.70
CA ASP A 174 20.69 36.04 -0.76
C ASP A 174 20.46 36.63 -2.16
N GLY A 175 20.36 35.78 -3.17
CA GLY A 175 20.01 36.12 -4.55
C GLY A 175 20.87 35.42 -5.60
N LEU A 176 20.41 35.47 -6.85
CA LEU A 176 21.08 34.84 -7.99
C LEU A 176 21.22 35.87 -9.12
N GLU A 177 22.46 36.27 -9.43
CA GLU A 177 22.76 37.16 -10.56
C GLU A 177 22.58 36.40 -11.88
N TRP A 178 21.33 36.26 -12.29
CA TRP A 178 20.91 35.35 -13.35
C TRP A 178 21.41 35.74 -14.75
N ASP A 179 21.82 37.00 -14.98
CA ASP A 179 22.45 37.42 -16.23
C ASP A 179 23.98 37.21 -16.26
N HIS A 180 24.57 36.64 -15.19
CA HIS A 180 25.97 36.23 -15.12
C HIS A 180 26.32 35.25 -16.25
N ALA A 181 27.51 35.42 -16.83
CA ALA A 181 27.88 34.79 -18.08
C ALA A 181 28.01 33.24 -18.06
N ASP A 182 28.27 32.66 -16.87
CA ASP A 182 28.29 31.19 -16.66
C ASP A 182 26.96 30.63 -16.08
N LEU A 183 26.00 31.48 -15.67
CA LEU A 183 24.71 31.03 -15.09
C LEU A 183 23.53 31.21 -16.07
N SER A 184 23.54 32.30 -16.85
CA SER A 184 22.46 32.75 -17.77
C SER A 184 22.07 31.81 -18.92
N ALA A 185 22.73 30.67 -19.05
CA ALA A 185 22.35 29.61 -19.99
C ALA A 185 21.46 28.52 -19.35
N ASN A 186 21.50 28.42 -18.02
CA ASN A 186 20.89 27.38 -17.21
C ASN A 186 19.72 27.94 -16.37
N TYR A 187 19.61 29.27 -16.24
CA TYR A 187 18.57 29.94 -15.45
C TYR A 187 17.18 29.88 -16.10
N GLU A 188 16.17 29.46 -15.33
CA GLU A 188 14.77 29.37 -15.76
C GLU A 188 13.90 30.46 -15.13
N SER A 189 13.68 31.55 -15.88
CA SER A 189 12.94 32.76 -15.44
C SER A 189 11.40 32.58 -15.38
N THR A 190 10.96 31.42 -14.91
CA THR A 190 9.57 31.11 -14.55
C THR A 190 9.45 30.34 -13.24
N LEU A 191 10.59 29.97 -12.64
CA LEU A 191 10.70 29.20 -11.39
C LEU A 191 11.37 30.04 -10.28
N ASP A 192 11.58 31.33 -10.55
CA ASP A 192 12.32 32.28 -9.74
C ASP A 192 11.42 33.20 -8.91
N TYR A 193 11.87 33.55 -7.70
CA TYR A 193 11.11 34.41 -6.79
C TYR A 193 11.98 35.18 -5.81
N ASP A 194 11.57 36.41 -5.51
CA ASP A 194 12.15 37.27 -4.47
C ASP A 194 11.13 37.41 -3.33
N TYR A 195 11.37 36.74 -2.20
CA TYR A 195 10.54 36.84 -0.99
C TYR A 195 10.79 38.11 -0.18
N CYS A 196 11.86 38.87 -0.48
CA CYS A 196 12.17 40.14 0.15
C CYS A 196 11.42 41.34 -0.48
N ASN A 197 11.08 41.26 -1.77
CA ASN A 197 10.32 42.28 -2.50
C ASN A 197 8.94 41.81 -3.00
N TYR A 198 8.71 40.50 -3.04
CA TYR A 198 7.51 39.82 -3.54
C TYR A 198 7.24 40.04 -5.04
N ASP A 199 8.28 39.81 -5.87
CA ASP A 199 8.17 39.66 -7.33
C ASP A 199 9.16 38.60 -7.89
N GLY A 200 9.18 38.40 -9.20
CA GLY A 200 10.04 37.43 -9.89
C GLY A 200 11.22 38.11 -10.57
N ASP A 201 12.22 38.49 -9.78
CA ASP A 201 13.55 38.97 -10.22
C ASP A 201 14.55 38.81 -9.05
N PRO A 202 15.15 37.63 -8.83
CA PRO A 202 16.05 37.35 -7.69
C PRO A 202 17.42 38.04 -7.80
N THR A 203 17.53 39.13 -8.57
CA THR A 203 18.78 39.88 -8.78
C THR A 203 19.30 40.42 -7.44
N PRO A 204 20.47 39.97 -6.96
CA PRO A 204 21.01 40.37 -5.67
C PRO A 204 21.41 41.84 -5.60
N SER A 205 21.52 42.34 -4.37
CA SER A 205 22.14 43.64 -4.10
C SER A 205 23.65 43.50 -3.84
N SER A 206 24.37 44.63 -3.81
CA SER A 206 25.82 44.60 -3.59
C SER A 206 26.13 44.16 -2.16
N TRP A 207 27.07 43.21 -2.06
CA TRP A 207 27.47 42.40 -0.90
C TRP A 207 26.63 41.14 -0.66
N ASP A 208 25.54 40.95 -1.41
CA ASP A 208 24.65 39.79 -1.32
C ASP A 208 25.06 38.82 -2.46
N ALA A 209 26.17 38.11 -2.27
CA ALA A 209 26.88 37.36 -3.32
C ALA A 209 26.89 35.84 -3.11
N HIS A 210 26.26 35.37 -2.03
CA HIS A 210 26.39 34.01 -1.51
C HIS A 210 25.63 33.01 -2.39
N GLY A 211 24.37 33.29 -2.72
CA GLY A 211 23.56 32.48 -3.62
C GLY A 211 24.13 32.40 -5.03
N THR A 212 24.73 33.49 -5.51
CA THR A 212 25.39 33.51 -6.83
C THR A 212 26.67 32.68 -6.85
N ALA A 213 27.40 32.58 -5.73
CA ALA A 213 28.56 31.70 -5.60
C ALA A 213 28.15 30.23 -5.43
N ALA A 214 27.11 29.95 -4.64
CA ALA A 214 26.52 28.62 -4.46
C ALA A 214 25.96 28.05 -5.77
N ALA A 215 25.17 28.84 -6.51
CA ALA A 215 24.64 28.48 -7.83
C ALA A 215 25.73 28.03 -8.82
N GLY A 216 26.91 28.67 -8.75
CA GLY A 216 28.05 28.29 -9.60
C GLY A 216 28.71 26.96 -9.22
N VAL A 217 28.72 26.61 -7.93
CA VAL A 217 29.21 25.30 -7.46
C VAL A 217 28.24 24.19 -7.87
N ALA A 218 26.93 24.44 -7.77
CA ALA A 218 25.90 23.50 -8.20
C ALA A 218 25.89 23.32 -9.73
N ALA A 219 25.66 24.38 -10.50
CA ALA A 219 25.31 24.28 -11.92
C ALA A 219 25.79 25.45 -12.81
N ALA A 220 27.00 25.98 -12.60
CA ALA A 220 27.63 26.81 -13.64
C ALA A 220 27.83 26.02 -14.96
N ASN A 221 27.46 26.64 -16.08
CA ASN A 221 27.47 26.03 -17.41
C ASN A 221 28.89 25.64 -17.87
N GLY A 222 29.22 24.35 -17.72
CA GLY A 222 30.55 23.82 -18.02
C GLY A 222 30.81 23.60 -19.51
N ASN A 223 32.10 23.46 -19.85
CA ASN A 223 32.58 23.23 -21.22
C ASN A 223 32.21 24.35 -22.21
N ASN A 224 31.91 25.55 -21.72
CA ASN A 224 31.54 26.72 -22.50
C ASN A 224 32.79 27.52 -22.99
N GLY A 225 33.89 27.44 -22.24
CA GLY A 225 35.18 28.09 -22.49
C GLY A 225 35.39 29.43 -21.76
N LEU A 226 34.50 29.76 -20.82
CA LEU A 226 34.56 30.92 -19.94
C LEU A 226 35.06 30.50 -18.54
N GLY A 227 34.35 30.72 -17.44
CA GLY A 227 34.93 30.71 -16.11
C GLY A 227 35.12 29.32 -15.51
N VAL A 228 34.03 28.77 -14.98
CA VAL A 228 33.98 27.57 -14.12
C VAL A 228 32.96 26.54 -14.65
N SER A 229 32.92 25.37 -14.03
CA SER A 229 31.86 24.36 -14.20
C SER A 229 31.24 24.05 -12.85
N GLY A 230 29.92 23.97 -12.76
CA GLY A 230 29.25 23.36 -11.62
C GLY A 230 29.46 21.84 -11.60
N SER A 231 28.99 21.17 -10.54
CA SER A 231 28.89 19.71 -10.49
C SER A 231 27.84 19.16 -11.46
N ALA A 232 26.75 19.89 -11.69
CA ALA A 232 25.73 19.64 -12.70
C ALA A 232 25.74 20.72 -13.81
N PRO A 233 26.72 20.72 -14.72
CA PRO A 233 26.89 21.81 -15.69
C PRO A 233 25.76 21.92 -16.74
N ASP A 234 24.95 20.87 -16.93
CA ASP A 234 23.79 20.86 -17.84
C ASP A 234 22.44 20.99 -17.07
N ALA A 235 22.42 21.18 -15.73
CA ALA A 235 21.20 21.37 -14.94
C ALA A 235 20.65 22.80 -14.98
N SER A 236 19.34 22.93 -14.79
CA SER A 236 18.66 24.23 -14.71
C SER A 236 18.69 24.81 -13.30
N LEU A 237 18.65 26.14 -13.21
CA LEU A 237 18.75 26.92 -11.97
C LEU A 237 17.51 27.80 -11.76
N ALA A 238 16.91 27.70 -10.58
CA ALA A 238 15.91 28.62 -10.05
C ALA A 238 16.54 29.47 -8.93
N GLY A 239 16.29 30.78 -8.94
CA GLY A 239 16.79 31.71 -7.92
C GLY A 239 15.69 32.09 -6.94
N LEU A 240 15.87 31.77 -5.65
CA LEU A 240 14.89 31.98 -4.60
C LEU A 240 15.51 32.88 -3.51
N MET A 241 15.31 34.20 -3.63
CA MET A 241 15.87 35.16 -2.67
C MET A 241 15.04 35.18 -1.38
N LEU A 242 15.65 34.80 -0.26
CA LEU A 242 15.03 34.73 1.07
C LEU A 242 15.84 35.49 2.13
N ILE A 243 17.16 35.28 2.21
CA ILE A 243 17.97 35.68 3.39
C ILE A 243 18.65 37.06 3.24
N ALA A 244 18.47 37.74 2.11
CA ALA A 244 18.90 39.13 1.91
C ALA A 244 18.10 40.14 2.78
N CYS A 245 17.03 39.69 3.42
CA CYS A 245 16.16 40.45 4.29
C CYS A 245 15.85 39.71 5.60
N GLY A 246 14.86 40.19 6.36
CA GLY A 246 14.29 39.44 7.47
C GLY A 246 13.02 38.74 7.01
N ASN A 247 13.04 37.41 7.10
CA ASN A 247 11.99 36.47 6.73
C ASN A 247 11.01 36.20 7.90
N SER A 248 10.11 35.24 7.70
CA SER A 248 9.24 34.63 8.71
C SER A 248 8.99 33.16 8.38
N ASP A 249 8.51 32.37 9.33
CA ASP A 249 8.11 30.95 9.16
C ASP A 249 7.26 30.73 7.89
N SER A 250 6.38 31.68 7.55
CA SER A 250 5.62 31.63 6.29
C SER A 250 6.42 31.99 5.05
N ASP A 251 7.38 32.90 5.10
CA ASP A 251 8.26 33.17 3.95
C ASP A 251 9.27 32.02 3.75
N GLU A 252 9.75 31.42 4.84
CA GLU A 252 10.63 30.24 4.87
C GLU A 252 9.92 29.02 4.26
N ALA A 253 8.71 28.68 4.73
CA ALA A 253 7.90 27.58 4.21
C ALA A 253 7.57 27.74 2.71
N ASN A 254 7.13 28.93 2.27
CA ASN A 254 6.84 29.17 0.85
C ASN A 254 8.13 29.16 -0.01
N ALA A 255 9.28 29.53 0.54
CA ALA A 255 10.56 29.50 -0.17
C ALA A 255 11.12 28.08 -0.34
N LEU A 256 10.84 27.18 0.62
CA LEU A 256 11.10 25.75 0.46
C LEU A 256 10.18 25.17 -0.60
N SER A 257 8.85 25.16 -0.40
CA SER A 257 7.88 24.55 -1.33
C SER A 257 7.60 25.37 -2.61
N HIS A 258 8.56 26.17 -3.11
CA HIS A 258 8.33 27.05 -4.25
C HIS A 258 8.24 26.28 -5.57
N LEU A 259 7.01 25.96 -6.00
CA LEU A 259 6.76 25.15 -7.19
C LEU A 259 7.40 23.76 -7.06
N ASN A 260 7.14 23.09 -5.94
CA ASN A 260 7.70 21.78 -5.57
C ASN A 260 7.45 20.62 -6.55
N ASN A 261 6.63 20.81 -7.58
CA ASN A 261 6.43 19.88 -8.70
C ASN A 261 7.21 20.25 -9.99
N ASP A 262 7.75 21.47 -10.10
CA ASP A 262 8.58 21.96 -11.21
C ASP A 262 10.07 22.13 -10.83
N ILE A 263 10.40 22.27 -9.54
CA ILE A 263 11.77 22.24 -9.01
C ILE A 263 12.07 20.85 -8.42
N ASP A 264 13.22 20.25 -8.73
CA ASP A 264 13.58 18.93 -8.18
C ASP A 264 14.29 19.03 -6.82
N ILE A 265 15.24 19.95 -6.70
CA ILE A 265 16.24 19.96 -5.62
C ILE A 265 16.30 21.36 -4.99
N TYR A 266 16.22 21.45 -3.67
CA TYR A 266 16.44 22.71 -2.95
C TYR A 266 17.80 22.71 -2.25
N SER A 267 18.60 23.73 -2.56
CA SER A 267 19.91 23.97 -1.95
C SER A 267 19.80 25.11 -0.94
N ASN A 268 19.85 24.76 0.34
CA ASN A 268 19.75 25.68 1.46
C ASN A 268 21.11 25.79 2.16
N SER A 269 21.60 27.02 2.32
CA SER A 269 22.91 27.29 2.92
C SER A 269 22.83 28.41 3.98
N TRP A 270 21.75 28.34 4.75
CA TRP A 270 21.33 29.28 5.78
C TRP A 270 20.68 28.50 6.95
N GLY A 271 20.46 29.18 8.08
CA GLY A 271 19.87 28.56 9.25
C GLY A 271 19.83 29.53 10.44
N PRO A 272 19.90 29.01 11.68
CA PRO A 272 20.13 29.77 12.90
C PRO A 272 21.48 30.52 12.90
N SER A 273 21.93 30.98 14.07
CA SER A 273 23.26 31.60 14.21
C SER A 273 24.19 30.66 14.99
N ASP A 274 25.23 30.20 14.30
CA ASP A 274 26.26 29.20 14.63
C ASP A 274 27.16 29.61 15.84
N SER A 275 26.57 30.09 16.94
CA SER A 275 27.24 30.75 18.06
C SER A 275 27.46 29.89 19.31
N GLY A 276 27.16 28.60 19.27
CA GLY A 276 27.38 27.63 20.35
C GLY A 276 26.38 27.74 21.51
N ASN A 277 25.24 28.42 21.29
CA ASN A 277 24.31 28.78 22.35
C ASN A 277 22.88 29.14 21.89
N ILE A 278 22.53 28.87 20.62
CA ILE A 278 21.18 29.01 20.10
C ILE A 278 20.59 27.61 19.95
N LEU A 279 19.30 27.48 20.22
CA LEU A 279 18.54 26.26 19.92
C LEU A 279 17.57 26.68 18.83
N GLY A 280 17.90 26.28 17.59
CA GLY A 280 17.38 26.85 16.37
C GLY A 280 16.04 26.26 15.98
N SER A 281 14.98 26.62 16.71
CA SER A 281 13.62 26.14 16.41
C SER A 281 13.17 26.58 15.01
N ALA A 282 12.88 25.59 14.17
CA ALA A 282 11.97 25.71 13.05
C ALA A 282 10.57 26.14 13.56
N GLY A 283 9.76 26.72 12.67
CA GLY A 283 8.34 26.95 12.90
C GLY A 283 7.48 25.81 12.32
N PRO A 284 6.20 25.72 12.72
CA PRO A 284 5.31 24.66 12.25
C PRO A 284 4.98 24.75 10.75
N LEU A 285 5.16 25.91 10.09
CA LEU A 285 4.90 26.01 8.66
C LEU A 285 6.06 25.44 7.84
N ILE A 286 7.31 25.70 8.21
CA ILE A 286 8.45 25.07 7.53
C ILE A 286 8.53 23.56 7.80
N LEU A 287 8.11 23.09 8.99
CA LEU A 287 7.98 21.65 9.25
C LEU A 287 6.93 20.99 8.33
N ALA A 288 5.76 21.60 8.18
CA ALA A 288 4.75 21.12 7.22
C ALA A 288 5.20 21.24 5.75
N ALA A 289 6.08 22.19 5.42
CA ALA A 289 6.68 22.31 4.08
C ALA A 289 7.71 21.21 3.80
N PHE A 290 8.51 20.79 4.81
CA PHE A 290 9.36 19.60 4.68
C PHE A 290 8.53 18.33 4.41
N GLU A 291 7.39 18.17 5.09
CA GLU A 291 6.46 17.05 4.87
C GLU A 291 5.80 17.10 3.47
N ASP A 292 5.27 18.25 3.04
CA ASP A 292 4.63 18.39 1.71
C ASP A 292 5.63 18.16 0.58
N ASP A 293 6.83 18.73 0.68
CA ASP A 293 7.89 18.52 -0.31
C ASP A 293 8.42 17.08 -0.31
N ALA A 294 8.39 16.36 0.83
CA ALA A 294 8.80 14.96 0.90
C ALA A 294 7.75 13.98 0.36
N TYR A 295 6.46 14.22 0.59
CA TYR A 295 5.39 13.29 0.22
C TYR A 295 4.69 13.65 -1.11
N ASN A 296 4.49 14.93 -1.41
CA ASN A 296 3.76 15.40 -2.60
C ASN A 296 4.69 16.01 -3.67
N GLY A 297 5.88 16.46 -3.28
CA GLY A 297 6.90 17.01 -4.15
C GLY A 297 7.30 16.11 -5.33
N ARG A 298 7.82 16.71 -6.42
CA ARG A 298 8.23 16.02 -7.65
C ARG A 298 7.18 15.03 -8.20
N ASN A 299 5.89 15.34 -8.07
CA ASN A 299 4.74 14.49 -8.43
C ASN A 299 4.67 13.18 -7.61
N GLY A 300 4.91 13.25 -6.30
CA GLY A 300 4.87 12.11 -5.37
C GLY A 300 6.17 11.32 -5.20
N LEU A 301 7.29 11.80 -5.75
CA LEU A 301 8.63 11.23 -5.50
C LEU A 301 9.34 11.91 -4.31
N GLY A 302 8.87 13.10 -3.93
CA GLY A 302 9.50 14.01 -2.99
C GLY A 302 10.69 14.76 -3.58
N ASN A 303 10.78 16.06 -3.24
CA ASN A 303 11.93 16.91 -3.53
C ASN A 303 13.15 16.43 -2.76
N VAL A 304 14.34 16.64 -3.33
CA VAL A 304 15.58 16.41 -2.57
C VAL A 304 16.02 17.72 -1.94
N ILE A 305 15.98 17.78 -0.62
CA ILE A 305 16.35 18.97 0.14
C ILE A 305 17.76 18.78 0.68
N THR A 306 18.67 19.68 0.32
CA THR A 306 20.07 19.69 0.78
C THR A 306 20.31 20.89 1.68
N TRP A 307 20.88 20.66 2.87
CA TRP A 307 21.05 21.68 3.90
C TRP A 307 22.49 21.72 4.42
N ALA A 308 23.01 22.92 4.66
CA ALA A 308 24.34 23.11 5.25
C ALA A 308 24.33 22.77 6.75
N ALA A 309 25.21 21.87 7.19
CA ALA A 309 25.27 21.41 8.59
C ALA A 309 25.74 22.47 9.62
N GLY A 310 26.07 23.70 9.20
CA GLY A 310 26.55 24.79 10.06
C GLY A 310 28.08 25.00 10.03
N ASN A 311 28.55 26.12 10.60
CA ASN A 311 29.95 26.59 10.60
C ASN A 311 30.47 26.92 12.03
N GLY A 312 29.74 26.49 13.05
CA GLY A 312 29.88 26.79 14.47
C GLY A 312 30.91 25.97 15.25
N LEU A 313 31.62 25.01 14.65
CA LEU A 313 32.62 24.16 15.35
C LEU A 313 33.62 24.99 16.17
N SER A 314 34.01 26.17 15.68
CA SER A 314 34.95 27.07 16.39
C SER A 314 34.37 27.75 17.64
N ASN A 315 33.04 27.78 17.76
CA ASN A 315 32.27 28.14 18.95
C ASN A 315 31.84 26.90 19.78
N ASN A 316 32.17 25.69 19.31
CA ASN A 316 31.65 24.40 19.77
C ASN A 316 30.10 24.38 19.74
N ASP A 317 29.55 24.65 18.55
CA ASP A 317 28.16 24.33 18.20
C ASP A 317 28.07 22.90 17.64
N ASP A 318 26.85 22.40 17.50
CA ASP A 318 26.49 21.02 17.14
C ASP A 318 25.27 21.06 16.20
N SER A 319 25.33 20.37 15.07
CA SER A 319 24.34 20.44 13.98
C SER A 319 22.97 19.93 14.42
N ASN A 320 22.90 19.08 15.46
CA ASN A 320 21.66 18.65 16.09
C ASN A 320 20.94 19.75 16.92
N LEU A 321 21.49 20.97 16.98
CA LEU A 321 20.87 22.16 17.58
C LEU A 321 20.21 23.10 16.55
N ASP A 322 20.36 22.80 15.25
CA ASP A 322 19.69 23.47 14.13
C ASP A 322 18.53 22.59 13.63
N ALA A 323 17.27 22.98 13.89
CA ALA A 323 16.10 22.18 13.50
C ALA A 323 15.89 22.07 11.98
N TYR A 324 16.57 22.89 11.17
CA TYR A 324 16.50 22.77 9.71
C TYR A 324 17.45 21.64 9.24
N ALA A 325 18.73 21.72 9.59
CA ALA A 325 19.72 20.68 9.26
C ALA A 325 19.48 19.34 10.01
N ASN A 326 18.76 19.37 11.12
CA ASN A 326 18.36 18.19 11.92
C ASN A 326 17.03 17.57 11.45
N SER A 327 16.34 18.13 10.45
CA SER A 327 15.14 17.50 9.88
C SER A 327 15.53 16.30 9.03
N ARG A 328 14.92 15.12 9.28
CA ARG A 328 15.16 13.87 8.51
C ARG A 328 14.91 13.99 7.00
N PHE A 329 14.06 14.92 6.59
CA PHE A 329 13.77 15.22 5.19
C PHE A 329 14.93 15.93 4.48
N THR A 330 15.96 16.37 5.22
CA THR A 330 17.14 17.05 4.68
C THR A 330 18.37 16.15 4.61
N ILE A 331 19.12 16.28 3.52
CA ILE A 331 20.51 15.83 3.45
C ILE A 331 21.36 16.90 4.14
N SER A 332 21.70 16.67 5.41
CA SER A 332 22.65 17.50 6.15
C SER A 332 24.07 17.30 5.65
N VAL A 333 24.69 18.37 5.12
CA VAL A 333 26.00 18.36 4.46
C VAL A 333 27.05 19.09 5.29
N THR A 334 28.07 18.36 5.74
CA THR A 334 29.24 18.93 6.43
C THR A 334 30.46 19.10 5.49
N ALA A 335 31.53 19.74 5.97
CA ALA A 335 32.62 20.26 5.14
C ALA A 335 34.00 19.65 5.47
N VAL A 336 34.67 19.12 4.45
CA VAL A 336 36.08 18.66 4.48
C VAL A 336 36.98 19.55 3.61
N ASP A 337 38.28 19.60 3.93
CA ASP A 337 39.26 20.34 3.14
C ASP A 337 39.95 19.51 2.04
N HIS A 338 40.89 20.14 1.33
CA HIS A 338 41.61 19.57 0.20
C HIS A 338 42.68 18.50 0.55
N ASP A 339 42.85 18.18 1.83
CA ASP A 339 43.59 17.01 2.33
C ASP A 339 42.64 15.88 2.82
N GLY A 340 41.33 16.13 2.90
CA GLY A 340 40.29 15.18 3.33
C GLY A 340 39.95 15.22 4.83
N ASP A 341 40.49 16.19 5.55
CA ASP A 341 40.31 16.38 7.01
C ASP A 341 39.10 17.30 7.31
N GLN A 342 38.53 17.21 8.52
CA GLN A 342 37.46 18.11 8.99
C GLN A 342 37.91 19.58 8.96
N THR A 343 37.09 20.44 8.37
CA THR A 343 37.32 21.90 8.37
C THR A 343 37.26 22.49 9.78
N ASN A 344 37.83 23.68 9.99
CA ASN A 344 37.85 24.32 11.32
C ASN A 344 36.50 24.96 11.73
N TYR A 345 35.43 24.68 11.00
CA TYR A 345 34.11 25.30 11.15
C TYR A 345 32.98 24.28 10.98
N GLY A 346 33.11 23.28 10.11
CA GLY A 346 32.05 22.28 9.85
C GLY A 346 31.64 21.55 11.11
N GLU A 347 30.39 21.72 11.50
CA GLU A 347 29.83 21.17 12.74
C GLU A 347 29.73 19.64 12.66
N PRO A 348 29.89 18.95 13.81
CA PRO A 348 29.48 17.57 13.95
C PRO A 348 27.99 17.49 14.28
N GLY A 349 27.39 16.31 14.12
CA GLY A 349 26.04 16.00 14.60
C GLY A 349 25.65 14.57 14.24
N ALA A 350 24.58 14.04 14.84
CA ALA A 350 24.07 12.71 14.47
C ALA A 350 23.12 12.75 13.26
N ASN A 351 22.59 13.92 12.93
CA ASN A 351 21.88 14.25 11.68
C ASN A 351 22.77 14.24 10.42
N VAL A 352 24.08 14.44 10.56
CA VAL A 352 24.99 14.67 9.42
C VAL A 352 25.06 13.41 8.55
N LEU A 353 24.44 13.47 7.35
CA LEU A 353 24.41 12.33 6.43
C LEU A 353 25.73 12.19 5.68
N ILE A 354 26.28 13.29 5.17
CA ILE A 354 27.38 13.26 4.19
C ILE A 354 28.32 14.46 4.32
N ALA A 355 29.59 14.24 4.00
CA ALA A 355 30.60 15.29 3.84
C ALA A 355 30.82 15.66 2.36
N SER A 356 31.20 16.92 2.12
CA SER A 356 31.53 17.41 0.78
C SER A 356 32.69 18.43 0.83
N PRO A 357 33.56 18.52 -0.20
CA PRO A 357 34.69 19.44 -0.22
C PRO A 357 34.33 20.93 -0.12
N SER A 358 35.05 21.67 0.72
CA SER A 358 34.92 23.12 0.93
C SER A 358 36.26 23.79 1.29
N ASP A 359 36.27 25.08 1.60
CA ASP A 359 37.50 25.80 1.97
C ASP A 359 38.16 25.24 3.23
N GLY A 360 39.48 25.16 3.22
CA GLY A 360 40.26 24.68 4.34
C GLY A 360 41.75 24.63 4.02
N SER A 361 42.58 24.45 5.05
CA SER A 361 44.06 24.46 5.01
C SER A 361 44.76 25.64 4.27
N GLY A 362 44.00 26.64 3.81
CA GLY A 362 44.47 27.82 3.07
C GLY A 362 44.12 27.84 1.58
N VAL A 363 43.19 26.98 1.13
CA VAL A 363 42.65 26.93 -0.25
C VAL A 363 41.13 27.06 -0.17
N GLY A 364 40.52 27.87 -1.06
CA GLY A 364 39.07 28.03 -1.17
C GLY A 364 38.45 27.32 -2.37
N ILE A 365 37.13 27.42 -2.48
CA ILE A 365 36.36 26.97 -3.64
C ILE A 365 36.37 28.07 -4.71
N THR A 366 36.64 27.65 -5.96
CA THR A 366 36.61 28.53 -7.12
C THR A 366 35.27 28.40 -7.84
N THR A 367 34.53 29.51 -7.93
CA THR A 367 33.15 29.59 -8.42
C THR A 367 32.85 31.01 -8.94
N THR A 368 31.62 31.26 -9.38
CA THR A 368 31.09 32.57 -9.81
C THR A 368 31.03 33.61 -8.67
N ASP A 369 31.08 34.89 -9.02
CA ASP A 369 30.99 36.04 -8.09
C ASP A 369 30.28 37.20 -8.83
N LEU A 370 29.61 38.12 -8.12
CA LEU A 370 28.80 39.17 -8.75
C LEU A 370 29.64 40.07 -9.68
N GLU A 371 29.13 40.34 -10.89
CA GLU A 371 29.90 40.99 -11.96
C GLU A 371 30.61 42.29 -11.51
N GLY A 372 31.88 42.40 -11.90
CA GLY A 372 32.69 43.61 -11.77
C GLY A 372 33.28 43.87 -10.38
N SER A 373 32.45 44.26 -9.40
CA SER A 373 32.91 44.54 -8.01
C SER A 373 31.76 44.68 -7.00
N SER A 374 30.70 43.90 -7.15
CA SER A 374 29.54 43.95 -6.24
C SER A 374 29.63 42.94 -5.11
N GLY A 375 30.30 41.80 -5.33
CA GLY A 375 30.41 40.67 -4.39
C GLY A 375 31.78 40.57 -3.70
N TYR A 376 32.31 39.35 -3.59
CA TYR A 376 33.50 39.04 -2.79
C TYR A 376 34.78 39.71 -3.31
N THR A 377 34.92 39.82 -4.63
CA THR A 377 36.17 40.22 -5.28
C THR A 377 36.05 41.51 -6.12
N SER A 378 36.82 41.61 -7.20
CA SER A 378 36.64 42.63 -8.25
C SER A 378 36.81 41.99 -9.63
N SER A 379 36.22 40.82 -9.75
CA SER A 379 36.17 39.92 -10.89
C SER A 379 34.87 39.13 -10.77
N ASP A 380 34.40 38.62 -11.89
CA ASP A 380 33.12 37.91 -12.01
C ASP A 380 33.22 36.45 -11.49
N TYR A 381 34.29 36.16 -10.73
CA TYR A 381 34.66 34.86 -10.16
C TYR A 381 35.45 35.06 -8.87
N THR A 382 35.27 34.15 -7.91
CA THR A 382 36.01 34.06 -6.66
C THR A 382 36.77 32.75 -6.56
N SER A 383 37.84 32.72 -5.75
CA SER A 383 38.57 31.51 -5.33
C SER A 383 38.67 31.39 -3.81
N ASP A 384 37.96 32.26 -3.10
CA ASP A 384 37.94 32.37 -1.64
C ASP A 384 36.52 32.07 -1.07
N PHE A 385 35.66 31.36 -1.82
CA PHE A 385 34.35 30.87 -1.33
C PHE A 385 34.53 29.58 -0.50
N GLY A 386 33.58 29.26 0.39
CA GLY A 386 33.79 28.27 1.44
C GLY A 386 32.61 28.09 2.39
N GLY A 387 32.86 27.55 3.58
CA GLY A 387 31.81 27.14 4.54
C GLY A 387 31.09 25.85 4.16
N THR A 388 30.26 25.31 5.05
CA THR A 388 29.30 24.23 4.67
C THR A 388 28.35 24.69 3.56
N SER A 389 28.16 26.01 3.45
CA SER A 389 27.50 26.70 2.34
C SER A 389 28.09 26.50 0.94
N SER A 390 29.34 26.00 0.80
CA SER A 390 29.88 25.58 -0.50
C SER A 390 29.96 24.06 -0.66
N ALA A 391 29.98 23.32 0.45
CA ALA A 391 29.86 21.86 0.48
C ALA A 391 28.47 21.39 0.01
N THR A 392 27.42 22.11 0.42
CA THR A 392 26.00 21.79 0.16
C THR A 392 25.61 21.88 -1.32
N PRO A 393 25.78 23.02 -2.04
CA PRO A 393 25.45 23.10 -3.47
C PRO A 393 26.24 22.11 -4.34
N LEU A 394 27.44 21.70 -3.90
CA LEU A 394 28.21 20.64 -4.55
C LEU A 394 27.47 19.30 -4.48
N VAL A 395 26.86 18.95 -3.33
CA VAL A 395 25.97 17.78 -3.19
C VAL A 395 24.69 17.95 -4.01
N SER A 396 24.05 19.12 -4.01
CA SER A 396 22.83 19.38 -4.80
C SER A 396 23.03 19.09 -6.29
N GLY A 397 24.16 19.51 -6.87
CA GLY A 397 24.50 19.17 -8.25
C GLY A 397 24.88 17.68 -8.45
N ILE A 398 25.42 17.00 -7.45
CA ILE A 398 25.67 15.54 -7.53
C ILE A 398 24.35 14.77 -7.51
N VAL A 399 23.38 15.18 -6.70
CA VAL A 399 22.00 14.66 -6.73
C VAL A 399 21.37 14.90 -8.10
N ALA A 400 21.58 16.07 -8.73
CA ALA A 400 21.09 16.29 -10.10
C ALA A 400 21.70 15.33 -11.13
N LEU A 401 22.92 14.82 -10.91
CA LEU A 401 23.47 13.73 -11.73
C LEU A 401 22.78 12.39 -11.46
N MET A 402 22.37 12.13 -10.23
CA MET A 402 21.62 10.92 -9.84
C MET A 402 20.20 10.93 -10.44
N LEU A 403 19.50 12.07 -10.38
CA LEU A 403 18.16 12.22 -10.95
C LEU A 403 18.14 12.20 -12.49
N GLU A 404 19.17 12.71 -13.19
CA GLU A 404 19.31 12.46 -14.65
C GLU A 404 19.60 10.98 -14.95
N ALA A 405 20.32 10.29 -14.05
CA ALA A 405 20.66 8.88 -14.24
C ALA A 405 19.46 7.93 -13.99
N ASN A 406 18.56 8.31 -13.08
CA ASN A 406 17.29 7.64 -12.81
C ASN A 406 16.28 8.66 -12.26
N SER A 407 15.27 9.02 -13.07
CA SER A 407 14.24 10.00 -12.71
C SER A 407 13.30 9.53 -11.60
N ASN A 408 13.20 8.22 -11.40
CA ASN A 408 12.20 7.60 -10.53
C ASN A 408 12.67 7.50 -9.07
N LEU A 409 13.89 7.99 -8.76
CA LEU A 409 14.38 8.02 -7.39
C LEU A 409 13.50 8.94 -6.53
N THR A 410 13.04 8.39 -5.41
CA THR A 410 12.44 9.13 -4.31
C THR A 410 13.50 9.91 -3.53
N TRP A 411 13.07 10.82 -2.66
CA TRP A 411 13.98 11.50 -1.73
C TRP A 411 14.72 10.52 -0.80
N ARG A 412 14.05 9.45 -0.34
CA ARG A 412 14.64 8.36 0.47
C ARG A 412 15.69 7.55 -0.32
N ASP A 413 15.39 7.17 -1.57
CA ASP A 413 16.35 6.49 -2.45
C ASP A 413 17.64 7.30 -2.60
N VAL A 414 17.53 8.63 -2.74
CA VAL A 414 18.69 9.51 -2.86
C VAL A 414 19.51 9.53 -1.57
N GLN A 415 18.88 9.54 -0.39
CA GLN A 415 19.61 9.41 0.88
C GLN A 415 20.33 8.05 0.98
N GLN A 416 19.64 6.94 0.76
CA GLN A 416 20.22 5.57 0.78
C GLN A 416 21.39 5.43 -0.20
N ILE A 417 21.27 5.93 -1.43
CA ILE A 417 22.38 5.90 -2.41
C ILE A 417 23.57 6.72 -1.92
N LEU A 418 23.36 7.87 -1.26
CA LEU A 418 24.46 8.66 -0.68
C LEU A 418 25.14 7.92 0.47
N VAL A 419 24.37 7.26 1.34
CA VAL A 419 24.87 6.40 2.44
C VAL A 419 25.73 5.26 1.90
N GLU A 420 25.22 4.47 0.94
CA GLU A 420 25.95 3.34 0.35
C GLU A 420 27.15 3.75 -0.52
N SER A 421 27.06 4.92 -1.19
CA SER A 421 28.12 5.37 -2.08
C SER A 421 29.27 6.10 -1.41
N ALA A 422 29.08 6.55 -0.16
CA ALA A 422 30.01 7.40 0.58
C ALA A 422 31.45 6.86 0.67
N ARG A 423 32.40 7.77 0.54
CA ARG A 423 33.84 7.49 0.58
C ARG A 423 34.43 7.95 1.91
N LYS A 424 34.73 6.98 2.78
CA LYS A 424 35.42 7.16 4.07
C LYS A 424 36.74 7.96 3.94
N ASN A 425 36.66 9.26 4.20
CA ASN A 425 37.77 10.21 4.36
C ASN A 425 38.37 10.10 5.78
N ASP A 426 39.49 10.79 6.04
CA ASP A 426 40.40 10.59 7.19
C ASP A 426 40.16 9.25 7.92
N ALA A 427 40.49 8.15 7.24
CA ALA A 427 40.34 6.79 7.77
C ALA A 427 41.30 6.49 8.95
N SER A 428 41.87 7.52 9.58
CA SER A 428 42.65 7.47 10.80
C SER A 428 42.05 8.23 11.99
N ASP A 429 40.96 8.99 11.78
CA ASP A 429 40.22 9.64 12.85
C ASP A 429 39.60 8.61 13.81
N SER A 430 39.46 9.00 15.08
CA SER A 430 38.92 8.14 16.13
C SER A 430 37.40 8.22 16.32
N GLY A 431 36.68 9.11 15.61
CA GLY A 431 35.22 9.15 15.59
C GLY A 431 34.57 8.11 14.68
N TRP A 432 35.37 7.44 13.83
CA TRP A 432 34.89 6.38 12.94
C TRP A 432 34.51 5.12 13.71
N ASN A 433 33.21 4.88 13.83
CA ASN A 433 32.62 3.66 14.34
C ASN A 433 31.91 2.90 13.20
N THR A 434 31.62 1.62 13.42
CA THR A 434 30.83 0.79 12.51
C THR A 434 29.56 0.36 13.24
N ASN A 435 28.39 0.58 12.63
CA ASN A 435 27.08 0.32 13.22
C ASN A 435 26.68 -1.17 13.14
N GLY A 436 25.49 -1.53 13.62
CA GLY A 436 24.97 -2.92 13.63
C GLY A 436 24.83 -3.52 12.22
N ALA A 437 24.42 -2.70 11.25
CA ALA A 437 24.31 -3.06 9.83
C ALA A 437 25.68 -3.30 9.16
N GLY A 438 26.76 -2.81 9.75
CA GLY A 438 28.11 -2.84 9.19
C GLY A 438 28.50 -1.60 8.39
N LEU A 439 27.70 -0.53 8.43
CA LEU A 439 28.02 0.77 7.84
C LEU A 439 28.99 1.55 8.73
N ASP A 440 29.90 2.29 8.12
CA ASP A 440 30.89 3.12 8.82
C ASP A 440 30.37 4.57 8.95
N PHE A 441 30.28 5.10 10.18
CA PHE A 441 29.78 6.45 10.48
C PHE A 441 30.76 7.24 11.37
N ASN A 442 30.74 8.57 11.25
CA ASN A 442 31.46 9.51 12.12
C ASN A 442 30.71 10.85 12.13
N HIS A 443 30.30 11.35 13.31
CA HIS A 443 29.55 12.61 13.47
C HIS A 443 30.15 13.83 12.76
N LYS A 444 31.46 13.83 12.48
CA LYS A 444 32.18 14.89 11.73
C LYS A 444 32.00 14.84 10.21
N TYR A 445 31.58 13.71 9.67
CA TYR A 445 31.66 13.36 8.25
C TYR A 445 30.41 12.63 7.72
N GLY A 446 29.47 12.29 8.61
CA GLY A 446 28.40 11.33 8.31
C GLY A 446 28.96 9.97 7.94
N PHE A 447 28.45 9.40 6.84
CA PHE A 447 28.99 8.18 6.24
C PHE A 447 30.30 8.40 5.43
N GLY A 448 30.69 9.67 5.20
CA GLY A 448 31.94 10.05 4.55
C GLY A 448 31.76 11.08 3.44
N VAL A 449 32.77 11.24 2.59
CA VAL A 449 32.72 12.19 1.48
C VAL A 449 31.93 11.62 0.30
N VAL A 450 31.04 12.42 -0.28
CA VAL A 450 30.27 12.04 -1.47
C VAL A 450 31.17 11.61 -2.65
N ASP A 451 30.91 10.44 -3.25
CA ASP A 451 31.53 9.99 -4.50
C ASP A 451 30.48 9.98 -5.63
N ALA A 452 30.46 11.06 -6.41
CA ALA A 452 29.50 11.25 -7.51
C ALA A 452 29.66 10.20 -8.62
N GLY A 453 30.84 9.59 -8.76
CA GLY A 453 31.07 8.49 -9.71
C GLY A 453 30.45 7.17 -9.25
N HIS A 454 30.35 6.96 -7.93
CA HIS A 454 29.74 5.78 -7.32
C HIS A 454 28.22 5.95 -7.16
N ALA A 455 27.75 7.09 -6.63
CA ALA A 455 26.33 7.39 -6.45
C ALA A 455 25.54 7.28 -7.76
N VAL A 456 26.03 7.91 -8.84
CA VAL A 456 25.44 7.81 -10.19
C VAL A 456 25.50 6.38 -10.73
N SER A 457 26.46 5.55 -10.32
CA SER A 457 26.55 4.15 -10.75
C SER A 457 25.58 3.24 -10.01
N LEU A 458 25.16 3.58 -8.78
CA LEU A 458 24.09 2.87 -8.06
C LEU A 458 22.72 3.30 -8.61
N ALA A 459 22.48 4.61 -8.74
CA ALA A 459 21.25 5.19 -9.30
C ALA A 459 20.77 4.52 -10.61
N GLN A 460 21.71 4.22 -11.53
CA GLN A 460 21.42 3.59 -12.83
C GLN A 460 20.86 2.16 -12.76
N THR A 461 20.99 1.48 -11.63
CA THR A 461 20.48 0.12 -11.39
C THR A 461 19.73 0.02 -10.06
N TRP A 462 19.25 1.16 -9.55
CA TRP A 462 18.57 1.24 -8.28
C TRP A 462 17.13 0.69 -8.38
N THR A 463 16.72 -0.08 -7.38
CA THR A 463 15.32 -0.45 -7.17
C THR A 463 14.80 0.45 -6.05
N THR A 464 13.69 1.15 -6.30
CA THR A 464 13.09 2.05 -5.31
C THR A 464 12.78 1.31 -4.02
N LEU A 465 13.07 1.95 -2.88
CA LEU A 465 12.77 1.44 -1.54
C LEU A 465 11.26 1.26 -1.33
N ASP A 466 10.92 0.27 -0.50
CA ASP A 466 9.54 0.01 -0.08
C ASP A 466 8.94 1.18 0.72
N PRO A 467 7.60 1.24 0.91
CA PRO A 467 6.95 2.33 1.64
C PRO A 467 7.54 2.58 3.03
N GLU A 468 7.53 3.86 3.46
CA GLU A 468 8.04 4.24 4.78
C GLU A 468 7.04 3.81 5.87
N VAL A 469 7.52 3.03 6.84
CA VAL A 469 6.78 2.63 8.04
C VAL A 469 7.37 3.33 9.26
N ASN A 470 6.49 3.93 10.06
CA ASN A 470 6.85 4.80 11.18
C ASN A 470 6.37 4.25 12.52
N LEU A 471 7.32 3.97 13.41
CA LEU A 471 7.06 3.49 14.76
C LEU A 471 7.34 4.59 15.78
N SER A 472 6.37 4.87 16.67
CA SER A 472 6.57 5.73 17.84
C SER A 472 6.41 4.94 19.14
N SER A 473 7.24 5.25 20.15
CA SER A 473 7.06 4.74 21.51
C SER A 473 5.87 5.34 22.26
N GLY A 474 5.37 6.48 21.79
CA GLY A 474 4.62 7.45 22.58
C GLY A 474 5.46 8.07 23.72
N LEU A 475 4.93 9.11 24.34
CA LEU A 475 5.62 9.86 25.40
C LEU A 475 5.92 9.01 26.65
N ILE A 476 7.20 8.81 26.94
CA ILE A 476 7.73 8.07 28.09
C ILE A 476 8.13 9.06 29.20
N THR A 477 7.24 9.28 30.17
CA THR A 477 7.55 10.10 31.36
C THR A 477 8.62 9.46 32.24
N VAL A 478 9.72 10.18 32.44
CA VAL A 478 10.88 9.79 33.27
C VAL A 478 10.84 10.48 34.64
N SER A 479 10.72 11.81 34.66
CA SER A 479 10.66 12.65 35.88
C SER A 479 11.79 12.38 36.89
N GLN A 480 13.05 12.31 36.43
CA GLN A 480 14.21 12.01 37.27
C GLN A 480 15.24 13.15 37.29
N SER A 481 15.81 13.41 38.48
CA SER A 481 16.88 14.41 38.65
C SER A 481 18.21 13.93 38.09
N ILE A 482 18.85 14.74 37.24
CA ILE A 482 20.12 14.42 36.57
C ILE A 482 21.30 14.58 37.56
N PRO A 483 22.23 13.60 37.69
CA PRO A 483 23.32 13.67 38.67
C PRO A 483 24.57 14.48 38.25
N ASP A 484 24.68 15.70 38.82
CA ASP A 484 25.87 16.59 38.89
C ASP A 484 27.24 15.86 38.89
N ASN A 485 27.86 15.77 37.71
CA ASN A 485 29.19 15.20 37.44
C ASN A 485 29.43 13.76 37.95
N ASP A 486 28.47 12.85 37.79
CA ASP A 486 28.69 11.41 38.05
C ASP A 486 28.49 10.53 36.79
N PRO A 487 29.51 10.44 35.89
CA PRO A 487 29.50 9.57 34.71
C PRO A 487 29.64 8.08 35.07
N SER A 488 29.48 7.71 36.35
CA SER A 488 29.25 6.32 36.78
C SER A 488 27.81 6.07 37.23
N ASN A 489 26.93 7.05 37.04
CA ASN A 489 25.53 7.08 37.44
C ASN A 489 24.71 8.03 36.52
N ALA A 490 24.86 7.91 35.20
CA ALA A 490 23.97 8.56 34.25
C ALA A 490 22.51 8.08 34.42
N VAL A 491 21.54 8.86 33.92
CA VAL A 491 20.12 8.49 33.96
C VAL A 491 19.80 7.75 32.67
N THR A 492 19.21 6.56 32.76
CA THR A 492 18.77 5.79 31.60
C THR A 492 17.27 5.56 31.60
N SER A 493 16.69 5.62 30.41
CA SER A 493 15.31 5.19 30.11
C SER A 493 15.34 4.28 28.89
N THR A 494 14.36 3.38 28.77
CA THR A 494 14.39 2.30 27.77
C THR A 494 13.01 2.04 27.20
N TYR A 495 12.93 1.90 25.88
CA TYR A 495 11.77 1.34 25.19
C TYR A 495 12.09 -0.08 24.71
N THR A 496 11.11 -0.84 24.23
CA THR A 496 11.37 -2.11 23.56
C THR A 496 10.41 -2.29 22.40
N VAL A 497 10.98 -2.26 21.20
CA VAL A 497 10.33 -2.46 19.91
C VAL A 497 10.09 -3.95 19.70
N SER A 498 8.89 -4.32 19.27
CA SER A 498 8.50 -5.69 18.89
C SER A 498 8.64 -5.93 17.38
N GLU A 499 8.48 -4.85 16.62
CA GLU A 499 8.32 -4.75 15.18
C GLU A 499 9.70 -4.84 14.49
N SER A 500 9.76 -5.21 13.21
CA SER A 500 11.02 -5.45 12.49
C SER A 500 11.13 -4.53 11.27
N LEU A 501 11.70 -3.35 11.50
CA LEU A 501 12.01 -2.38 10.46
C LEU A 501 13.53 -2.38 10.16
N VAL A 502 13.90 -2.23 8.89
CA VAL A 502 15.22 -1.77 8.47
C VAL A 502 15.26 -0.26 8.68
N VAL A 503 16.01 0.20 9.69
CA VAL A 503 16.05 1.60 10.11
C VAL A 503 16.70 2.49 9.06
N GLU A 504 16.12 3.65 8.79
CA GLU A 504 16.73 4.73 8.00
C GLU A 504 17.16 5.86 8.95
N SER A 505 16.19 6.58 9.51
CA SER A 505 16.38 7.68 10.46
C SER A 505 15.68 7.39 11.79
N VAL A 506 16.29 7.82 12.90
CA VAL A 506 15.70 7.73 14.24
C VAL A 506 15.60 9.13 14.83
N GLU A 507 14.44 9.48 15.39
CA GLU A 507 14.20 10.76 16.05
C GLU A 507 13.87 10.58 17.54
N VAL A 508 14.25 11.56 18.35
CA VAL A 508 14.03 11.60 19.80
C VAL A 508 13.52 12.98 20.21
N ILE A 509 12.26 13.05 20.61
CA ILE A 509 11.67 14.25 21.24
C ILE A 509 12.09 14.26 22.71
N PHE A 510 12.62 15.38 23.21
CA PHE A 510 13.30 15.47 24.50
C PHE A 510 12.91 16.71 25.33
N ASP A 511 12.42 16.49 26.55
CA ASP A 511 12.18 17.56 27.56
C ASP A 511 13.08 17.36 28.79
N ALA A 512 13.91 18.38 29.08
CA ALA A 512 14.71 18.43 30.30
C ALA A 512 14.98 19.87 30.77
N ASP A 513 14.46 20.19 31.97
CA ASP A 513 14.87 21.35 32.77
C ASP A 513 16.38 21.26 33.10
N HIS A 514 17.23 22.17 32.63
CA HIS A 514 18.64 22.26 33.08
C HIS A 514 19.16 23.71 33.10
N PRO A 515 19.73 24.21 34.23
CA PRO A 515 20.24 25.59 34.35
C PRO A 515 21.33 25.98 33.33
N TYR A 516 21.94 24.99 32.69
CA TYR A 516 22.94 25.11 31.64
C TYR A 516 22.75 23.93 30.66
N ARG A 517 21.92 24.04 29.62
CA ARG A 517 21.61 22.89 28.74
C ARG A 517 22.83 22.29 28.02
N SER A 518 23.85 23.10 27.75
CA SER A 518 25.15 22.67 27.18
C SER A 518 26.01 21.81 28.12
N ASP A 519 25.57 21.63 29.37
CA ASP A 519 26.22 20.74 30.32
C ASP A 519 25.62 19.32 30.26
N LEU A 520 24.55 19.11 29.47
CA LEU A 520 23.97 17.80 29.22
C LEU A 520 24.63 17.09 28.02
N ASP A 521 24.88 15.80 28.21
CA ASP A 521 25.19 14.79 27.19
C ASP A 521 23.95 13.90 27.03
N VAL A 522 23.52 13.68 25.79
CA VAL A 522 22.37 12.81 25.46
C VAL A 522 22.82 11.82 24.39
N THR A 523 22.78 10.53 24.73
CA THR A 523 23.24 9.44 23.85
C THR A 523 22.14 8.40 23.69
N LEU A 524 21.80 8.06 22.45
CA LEU A 524 20.89 6.96 22.10
C LEU A 524 21.68 5.68 21.84
N ILE A 525 21.17 4.54 22.28
CA ILE A 525 21.79 3.23 22.12
C ILE A 525 20.77 2.25 21.54
N SER A 526 21.10 1.67 20.38
CA SER A 526 20.24 0.71 19.67
C SER A 526 20.34 -0.73 20.22
N PRO A 527 19.45 -1.66 19.81
CA PRO A 527 19.46 -3.05 20.26
C PRO A 527 20.78 -3.79 19.98
N ASP A 528 21.47 -3.47 18.88
CA ASP A 528 22.79 -4.02 18.53
C ASP A 528 23.95 -3.38 19.33
N GLY A 529 23.68 -2.27 20.03
CA GLY A 529 24.65 -1.56 20.86
C GLY A 529 25.42 -0.45 20.14
N THR A 530 24.87 0.09 19.06
CA THR A 530 25.40 1.31 18.42
C THR A 530 25.07 2.51 19.30
N GLU A 531 26.10 3.23 19.75
CA GLU A 531 25.99 4.44 20.58
C GLU A 531 26.02 5.69 19.67
N SER A 532 24.90 6.41 19.59
CA SER A 532 24.72 7.66 18.83
C SER A 532 24.65 8.85 19.79
N GLU A 533 25.73 9.61 19.86
CA GLU A 533 25.81 10.89 20.59
C GLU A 533 24.88 11.91 19.89
N LEU A 534 23.72 12.24 20.50
CA LEU A 534 22.73 13.15 19.92
C LEU A 534 23.06 14.63 20.19
N VAL A 535 23.82 14.91 21.24
CA VAL A 535 24.41 16.23 21.52
C VAL A 535 25.52 16.09 22.56
N ASN A 536 26.71 16.65 22.31
CA ASN A 536 27.80 16.71 23.29
C ASN A 536 28.74 17.92 23.12
N TYR A 537 28.31 19.09 23.60
CA TYR A 537 29.01 20.36 23.39
C TYR A 537 29.48 21.05 24.69
N PHE A 538 30.05 20.28 25.64
CA PHE A 538 30.51 20.81 26.95
C PHE A 538 31.58 21.90 26.84
N SER A 539 31.14 23.16 26.75
CA SER A 539 32.00 24.27 26.33
C SER A 539 31.57 25.65 26.85
N ASN A 540 30.33 26.04 26.58
CA ASN A 540 29.89 27.44 26.66
C ASN A 540 29.16 27.80 27.96
N ARG A 541 28.64 26.78 28.68
CA ARG A 541 27.69 26.94 29.80
C ARG A 541 26.50 27.80 29.37
N ASP A 542 25.75 27.28 28.41
CA ASP A 542 24.60 27.93 27.83
C ASP A 542 23.40 27.97 28.80
N SER A 543 23.24 29.10 29.50
CA SER A 543 22.09 29.36 30.40
C SER A 543 20.92 30.06 29.68
N ASN A 544 20.67 29.72 28.42
CA ASN A 544 19.43 30.05 27.71
C ASN A 544 18.32 29.06 28.14
N ASN A 545 17.28 28.87 27.31
CA ASN A 545 16.15 28.01 27.65
C ASN A 545 16.56 26.54 27.78
N ASP A 546 15.84 25.83 28.65
CA ASP A 546 15.85 24.37 28.79
C ASP A 546 15.48 23.65 27.47
N TYR A 547 15.69 22.33 27.37
CA TYR A 547 15.12 21.55 26.26
C TYR A 547 13.62 21.37 26.54
N ASN A 548 12.76 21.86 25.64
CA ASN A 548 11.30 21.81 25.75
C ASN A 548 10.81 21.14 24.46
N ASP A 549 10.36 19.88 24.53
CA ASP A 549 9.95 19.07 23.36
C ASP A 549 10.93 19.15 22.17
N TRP A 550 12.25 19.16 22.42
CA TRP A 550 13.24 19.32 21.35
C TRP A 550 13.44 18.01 20.58
N LEU A 551 13.28 18.06 19.26
CA LEU A 551 13.54 16.94 18.36
C LEU A 551 15.04 16.83 18.08
N PHE A 552 15.66 15.72 18.47
CA PHE A 552 16.96 15.28 17.95
C PHE A 552 16.76 14.23 16.86
N SER A 553 17.62 14.18 15.85
CA SER A 553 17.68 13.08 14.88
C SER A 553 19.02 12.33 14.94
N SER A 554 19.03 11.12 14.40
CA SER A 554 20.23 10.34 14.11
C SER A 554 20.04 9.50 12.85
N VAL A 555 20.99 9.59 11.93
CA VAL A 555 21.15 8.68 10.79
C VAL A 555 22.21 7.60 11.04
N GLN A 556 22.86 7.57 12.22
CA GLN A 556 23.91 6.58 12.53
C GLN A 556 23.37 5.13 12.56
N HIS A 557 22.07 4.95 12.81
CA HIS A 557 21.41 3.65 12.92
C HIS A 557 20.96 3.06 11.57
N TRP A 558 21.30 3.70 10.45
CA TRP A 558 20.88 3.28 9.12
C TRP A 558 21.23 1.81 8.82
N GLY A 559 20.26 1.04 8.32
CA GLY A 559 20.35 -0.39 8.03
C GLY A 559 20.28 -1.33 9.23
N GLU A 560 20.18 -0.83 10.47
CA GLU A 560 19.99 -1.68 11.66
C GLU A 560 18.55 -2.24 11.70
N ILE A 561 18.35 -3.37 12.39
CA ILE A 561 17.00 -3.90 12.62
C ILE A 561 16.44 -3.29 13.90
N SER A 562 15.26 -2.66 13.82
CA SER A 562 14.68 -1.88 14.92
C SER A 562 14.30 -2.70 16.17
N THR A 563 14.09 -4.02 16.02
CA THR A 563 13.57 -4.91 17.05
C THR A 563 14.48 -5.04 18.27
N GLY A 564 13.94 -4.75 19.46
CA GLY A 564 14.65 -4.93 20.73
C GLY A 564 14.67 -3.69 21.61
N THR A 565 15.59 -3.63 22.56
CA THR A 565 15.62 -2.60 23.61
C THR A 565 16.49 -1.41 23.22
N TRP A 566 15.85 -0.32 22.80
CA TRP A 566 16.46 1.00 22.67
C TRP A 566 16.62 1.67 24.04
N THR A 567 17.75 2.34 24.25
CA THR A 567 18.10 3.01 25.51
C THR A 567 18.54 4.44 25.26
N LEU A 568 17.91 5.43 25.90
CA LEU A 568 18.43 6.80 25.97
C LEU A 568 19.17 6.97 27.30
N GLU A 569 20.43 7.40 27.25
CA GLU A 569 21.25 7.79 28.40
C GLU A 569 21.44 9.31 28.43
N VAL A 570 21.26 9.90 29.61
CA VAL A 570 21.36 11.35 29.87
C VAL A 570 22.30 11.60 31.04
N TYR A 571 23.28 12.48 30.84
CA TYR A 571 24.36 12.78 31.79
C TYR A 571 24.60 14.30 31.91
N ASP A 572 25.10 14.77 33.06
CA ASP A 572 25.48 16.18 33.34
C ASP A 572 26.99 16.26 33.58
N ASP A 573 27.75 16.71 32.59
CA ASP A 573 29.20 16.92 32.67
C ASP A 573 29.56 18.28 33.31
N GLY A 574 28.54 19.07 33.66
CA GLY A 574 28.61 20.29 34.47
C GLY A 574 29.13 20.09 35.88
N ASN A 575 29.12 21.14 36.70
CA ASN A 575 29.63 21.09 38.09
C ASN A 575 28.90 22.09 39.02
N GLN A 576 28.16 21.57 39.99
CA GLN A 576 27.34 22.27 41.01
C GLN A 576 26.01 22.87 40.52
N ASP A 577 25.58 22.52 39.32
CA ASP A 577 24.22 22.77 38.86
C ASP A 577 23.43 21.44 38.93
N GLN A 578 22.18 21.41 38.45
CA GLN A 578 21.28 20.24 38.57
C GLN A 578 19.99 20.51 37.80
N GLY A 579 19.50 19.51 37.08
CA GLY A 579 18.21 19.56 36.41
C GLY A 579 17.39 18.29 36.54
N THR A 580 16.35 18.19 35.71
CA THR A 580 15.38 17.09 35.70
C THR A 580 15.12 16.70 34.25
N TRP A 581 15.30 15.41 33.93
CA TRP A 581 14.78 14.84 32.69
C TRP A 581 13.30 14.51 32.93
N ASN A 582 12.41 15.15 32.16
CA ASN A 582 10.98 15.08 32.36
C ASN A 582 10.38 13.92 31.56
N ASP A 583 10.52 13.91 30.24
CA ASP A 583 10.00 12.89 29.33
C ASP A 583 10.92 12.70 28.11
N TRP A 584 10.63 11.70 27.29
CA TRP A 584 11.12 11.58 25.91
C TRP A 584 10.12 10.75 25.07
N GLU A 585 10.17 10.89 23.75
CA GLU A 585 9.51 9.99 22.79
C GLU A 585 10.53 9.55 21.74
N LEU A 586 10.50 8.28 21.36
CA LEU A 586 11.34 7.68 20.33
C LEU A 586 10.50 7.44 19.08
N VAL A 587 10.95 7.93 17.93
CA VAL A 587 10.36 7.66 16.62
C VAL A 587 11.41 6.97 15.74
N ILE A 588 11.03 5.91 15.05
CA ILE A 588 11.89 5.14 14.14
C ILE A 588 11.20 5.10 12.77
N HIS A 589 11.94 5.48 11.74
CA HIS A 589 11.52 5.44 10.34
C HIS A 589 12.31 4.37 9.59
N GLY A 590 11.69 3.69 8.63
CA GLY A 590 12.36 2.67 7.82
C GLY A 590 11.40 1.92 6.89
N THR A 591 11.85 0.78 6.38
CA THR A 591 11.02 -0.22 5.68
C THR A 591 10.75 -1.42 6.57
N GLU A 592 9.60 -2.09 6.42
CA GLU A 592 9.32 -3.37 7.10
C GLU A 592 10.19 -4.50 6.49
N VAL A 593 10.64 -5.46 7.31
CA VAL A 593 11.55 -6.55 6.88
C VAL A 593 10.81 -7.69 6.18
N ASP A 594 9.58 -7.96 6.60
CA ASP A 594 8.70 -9.01 6.10
C ASP A 594 7.28 -8.43 6.16
N LEU A 595 6.80 -7.88 5.03
CA LEU A 595 5.41 -7.46 4.85
C LEU A 595 4.48 -8.70 4.83
N ASP A 596 3.23 -8.48 5.22
CA ASP A 596 2.11 -9.42 5.28
C ASP A 596 0.93 -8.59 4.74
N SER A 597 0.81 -8.53 3.41
CA SER A 597 0.06 -7.48 2.70
C SER A 597 -1.48 -7.68 2.70
N ASP A 598 -1.97 -8.81 3.22
CA ASP A 598 -3.41 -9.12 3.36
C ASP A 598 -3.87 -9.57 4.77
N ASP A 599 -2.97 -9.58 5.77
CA ASP A 599 -3.20 -9.98 7.17
C ASP A 599 -3.53 -11.50 7.37
N ASP A 600 -3.22 -12.40 6.42
CA ASP A 600 -3.37 -13.87 6.56
C ASP A 600 -2.43 -14.47 7.64
N GLY A 601 -1.20 -13.96 7.75
CA GLY A 601 -0.17 -14.49 8.64
C GLY A 601 0.96 -15.28 7.96
N ILE A 602 0.99 -15.31 6.63
CA ILE A 602 2.18 -15.53 5.81
C ILE A 602 2.71 -14.14 5.38
N THR A 603 3.98 -14.07 4.97
CA THR A 603 4.61 -12.81 4.53
C THR A 603 4.81 -12.84 3.02
N ASP A 604 4.69 -11.69 2.34
CA ASP A 604 4.80 -11.55 0.88
C ASP A 604 6.05 -12.28 0.32
N SER A 605 7.12 -12.24 1.12
CA SER A 605 8.42 -12.87 0.90
C SER A 605 8.39 -14.41 0.93
N ASN A 606 7.57 -15.04 1.76
CA ASN A 606 7.39 -16.49 1.81
C ASN A 606 6.34 -16.96 0.79
N GLU A 607 5.29 -16.18 0.57
CA GLU A 607 4.28 -16.48 -0.44
C GLU A 607 4.89 -16.58 -1.82
N THR A 608 5.55 -15.51 -2.28
CA THR A 608 6.08 -15.44 -3.64
C THR A 608 7.30 -16.32 -3.89
N ASP A 609 8.21 -16.47 -2.91
CA ASP A 609 9.49 -17.19 -3.07
C ASP A 609 9.46 -18.65 -2.54
N VAL A 610 8.45 -19.05 -1.73
CA VAL A 610 8.40 -20.38 -1.08
C VAL A 610 7.13 -21.18 -1.39
N TYR A 611 5.93 -20.59 -1.34
CA TYR A 611 4.66 -21.33 -1.44
C TYR A 611 4.02 -21.24 -2.83
N GLY A 612 4.01 -20.05 -3.45
CA GLY A 612 3.43 -19.79 -4.77
C GLY A 612 2.06 -19.09 -4.75
N THR A 613 1.67 -18.54 -3.60
CA THR A 613 0.40 -17.84 -3.34
C THR A 613 0.44 -16.36 -3.78
N ASP A 614 -0.71 -15.67 -3.78
CA ASP A 614 -0.84 -14.26 -4.18
C ASP A 614 -0.91 -13.32 -2.95
N PRO A 615 0.14 -12.54 -2.63
CA PRO A 615 0.29 -11.81 -1.36
C PRO A 615 -0.62 -10.59 -1.17
N PHE A 616 -1.73 -10.53 -1.90
CA PHE A 616 -2.78 -9.52 -1.74
C PHE A 616 -4.16 -10.19 -1.58
N ASN A 617 -4.19 -11.49 -1.31
CA ASN A 617 -5.38 -12.33 -1.35
C ASN A 617 -5.21 -13.63 -0.54
N ALA A 618 -5.55 -13.56 0.75
CA ALA A 618 -5.47 -14.61 1.77
C ALA A 618 -6.12 -15.99 1.49
N ASP A 619 -6.74 -16.19 0.33
CA ASP A 619 -7.43 -17.41 -0.13
C ASP A 619 -7.16 -17.51 -1.64
N THR A 620 -5.99 -18.07 -2.01
CA THR A 620 -5.41 -17.96 -3.36
C THR A 620 -6.22 -18.65 -4.46
N ASP A 621 -6.98 -19.70 -4.16
CA ASP A 621 -7.79 -20.45 -5.13
C ASP A 621 -9.32 -20.34 -4.94
N TYR A 622 -9.77 -19.61 -3.90
CA TYR A 622 -11.16 -19.23 -3.62
C TYR A 622 -12.09 -20.35 -3.16
N ASP A 623 -11.54 -21.35 -2.47
CA ASP A 623 -12.30 -22.49 -1.93
C ASP A 623 -12.98 -22.21 -0.57
N GLY A 624 -12.49 -21.20 0.16
CA GLY A 624 -12.98 -20.81 1.49
C GLY A 624 -12.11 -21.28 2.67
N LEU A 625 -10.92 -21.82 2.42
CA LEU A 625 -9.80 -21.86 3.37
C LEU A 625 -8.89 -20.63 3.17
N SER A 626 -7.98 -20.39 4.11
CA SER A 626 -6.93 -19.37 3.92
C SER A 626 -5.59 -20.05 3.72
N ASP A 627 -4.69 -19.43 2.99
CA ASP A 627 -3.39 -20.00 2.63
C ASP A 627 -2.59 -20.43 3.88
N TYR A 628 -2.67 -19.66 4.97
CA TYR A 628 -2.16 -20.06 6.29
C TYR A 628 -2.83 -21.31 6.87
N ILE A 629 -4.15 -21.41 6.79
CA ILE A 629 -4.91 -22.57 7.28
C ILE A 629 -4.50 -23.81 6.49
N GLU A 630 -4.31 -23.69 5.19
CA GLU A 630 -3.90 -24.78 4.34
C GLU A 630 -2.49 -25.25 4.63
N LEU A 631 -1.51 -24.36 4.47
CA LEU A 631 -0.09 -24.67 4.56
C LEU A 631 0.35 -25.09 5.97
N PHE A 632 -0.38 -24.69 7.03
CA PHE A 632 -0.01 -24.97 8.42
C PHE A 632 -1.03 -25.74 9.27
N SER A 633 -2.29 -25.92 8.83
CA SER A 633 -3.34 -26.58 9.63
C SER A 633 -3.95 -27.84 9.01
N THR A 634 -4.37 -27.81 7.74
CA THR A 634 -4.89 -29.01 7.02
C THR A 634 -3.74 -29.79 6.38
N GLY A 635 -2.87 -29.10 5.63
CA GLY A 635 -1.83 -29.69 4.78
C GLY A 635 -2.25 -29.88 3.31
N THR A 636 -3.30 -29.19 2.89
CA THR A 636 -3.82 -29.07 1.51
C THR A 636 -2.96 -28.13 0.66
N ASN A 637 -3.36 -27.86 -0.59
CA ASN A 637 -2.58 -27.09 -1.55
C ASN A 637 -3.31 -25.83 -2.03
N ALA A 638 -3.01 -24.69 -1.37
CA ALA A 638 -3.53 -23.32 -1.62
C ALA A 638 -3.22 -22.71 -3.00
N THR A 639 -3.44 -23.47 -4.07
CA THR A 639 -3.36 -23.12 -5.49
C THR A 639 -4.19 -24.08 -6.36
N ASP A 640 -4.98 -24.99 -5.75
CA ASP A 640 -5.62 -26.16 -6.35
C ASP A 640 -6.75 -26.67 -5.43
N ALA A 641 -7.90 -25.98 -5.50
CA ALA A 641 -9.09 -26.06 -4.63
C ALA A 641 -9.82 -27.43 -4.51
N ASP A 642 -9.18 -28.55 -4.86
CA ASP A 642 -9.61 -29.96 -4.76
C ASP A 642 -8.32 -30.79 -4.71
N THR A 643 -7.72 -30.92 -3.52
CA THR A 643 -6.33 -31.40 -3.36
C THR A 643 -6.14 -32.88 -3.76
N ASP A 644 -7.21 -33.69 -3.77
CA ASP A 644 -7.10 -35.15 -4.01
C ASP A 644 -7.92 -35.74 -5.19
N ASP A 645 -8.36 -34.87 -6.12
CA ASP A 645 -9.05 -35.18 -7.39
C ASP A 645 -10.44 -35.86 -7.18
N ASP A 646 -11.19 -35.53 -6.12
CA ASP A 646 -12.44 -36.17 -5.70
C ASP A 646 -13.72 -35.56 -6.31
N LEU A 647 -13.67 -34.29 -6.74
CA LEU A 647 -14.77 -33.40 -7.13
C LEU A 647 -15.45 -32.62 -5.98
N LEU A 648 -14.87 -32.59 -4.77
CA LEU A 648 -15.37 -31.82 -3.62
C LEU A 648 -14.26 -30.92 -3.06
N ASN A 649 -14.48 -29.61 -3.06
CA ASN A 649 -13.46 -28.65 -2.62
C ASN A 649 -13.10 -28.79 -1.12
N ASP A 650 -11.80 -28.69 -0.79
CA ASP A 650 -11.23 -28.86 0.54
C ASP A 650 -11.91 -27.98 1.61
N GLY A 651 -12.30 -26.76 1.25
CA GLY A 651 -13.02 -25.80 2.07
C GLY A 651 -14.47 -26.19 2.34
N ILE A 652 -15.13 -26.91 1.41
CA ILE A 652 -16.43 -27.54 1.66
C ILE A 652 -16.24 -28.77 2.57
N GLU A 653 -15.20 -29.56 2.35
CA GLU A 653 -14.88 -30.71 3.20
C GLU A 653 -14.63 -30.31 4.65
N VAL A 654 -13.70 -29.37 4.88
CA VAL A 654 -13.28 -28.93 6.21
C VAL A 654 -14.37 -28.13 6.94
N ASN A 655 -15.12 -27.27 6.24
CA ASN A 655 -16.10 -26.38 6.89
C ASN A 655 -17.54 -26.92 6.93
N VAL A 656 -17.94 -27.78 5.98
CA VAL A 656 -19.34 -28.23 5.82
C VAL A 656 -19.51 -29.72 6.12
N ASN A 657 -18.72 -30.58 5.49
CA ASN A 657 -18.97 -32.03 5.52
C ASN A 657 -18.28 -32.75 6.69
N GLY A 658 -17.03 -32.39 6.97
CA GLY A 658 -16.19 -32.98 8.00
C GLY A 658 -15.38 -34.20 7.56
N THR A 659 -15.14 -34.33 6.25
CA THR A 659 -14.27 -35.30 5.57
C THR A 659 -12.78 -34.91 5.70
N ASP A 660 -11.84 -35.70 5.16
CA ASP A 660 -10.38 -35.46 5.27
C ASP A 660 -9.83 -35.17 3.84
N PRO A 661 -9.49 -33.90 3.49
CA PRO A 661 -9.22 -33.44 2.10
C PRO A 661 -7.85 -33.87 1.55
N LEU A 662 -7.49 -35.11 1.81
CA LEU A 662 -6.24 -35.79 1.50
C LEU A 662 -6.45 -37.33 1.35
N ASP A 663 -7.68 -37.83 1.42
CA ASP A 663 -8.08 -39.24 1.40
C ASP A 663 -9.55 -39.43 0.89
N ASN A 664 -9.76 -39.23 -0.43
CA ASN A 664 -10.99 -39.34 -1.26
C ASN A 664 -11.93 -40.57 -1.15
N ASP A 665 -12.03 -41.19 0.01
CA ASP A 665 -12.96 -42.26 0.44
C ASP A 665 -12.88 -42.25 1.97
N THR A 666 -13.40 -41.19 2.62
CA THR A 666 -13.09 -40.88 4.04
C THR A 666 -13.43 -42.03 5.00
N ASP A 667 -14.36 -42.92 4.63
CA ASP A 667 -14.82 -44.01 5.49
C ASP A 667 -14.55 -45.47 5.05
N ASP A 668 -13.63 -45.67 4.08
CA ASP A 668 -13.07 -46.98 3.64
C ASP A 668 -14.13 -47.89 2.93
N ASP A 669 -15.12 -47.30 2.25
CA ASP A 669 -16.30 -47.93 1.64
C ASP A 669 -16.06 -48.36 0.17
N GLY A 670 -15.51 -47.46 -0.65
CA GLY A 670 -15.31 -47.64 -2.09
C GLY A 670 -16.11 -46.71 -3.00
N LEU A 671 -16.98 -45.86 -2.44
CA LEU A 671 -17.41 -44.60 -3.06
C LEU A 671 -16.36 -43.50 -2.80
N ILE A 672 -16.46 -42.37 -3.50
CA ILE A 672 -15.65 -41.17 -3.22
C ILE A 672 -16.58 -40.06 -2.71
N ASP A 673 -16.08 -39.21 -1.83
CA ASP A 673 -16.86 -38.29 -1.00
C ASP A 673 -17.65 -37.29 -1.88
N GLY A 674 -17.04 -36.78 -2.95
CA GLY A 674 -17.68 -35.93 -3.94
C GLY A 674 -18.77 -36.62 -4.75
N LEU A 675 -18.67 -37.93 -5.03
CA LEU A 675 -19.78 -38.68 -5.64
C LEU A 675 -20.93 -38.90 -4.66
N GLU A 676 -20.63 -39.19 -3.40
CA GLU A 676 -21.66 -39.29 -2.35
C GLU A 676 -22.43 -37.98 -2.21
N VAL A 677 -21.73 -36.85 -2.22
CA VAL A 677 -22.30 -35.52 -1.95
C VAL A 677 -23.01 -34.94 -3.16
N LEU A 678 -22.42 -35.03 -4.36
CA LEU A 678 -22.92 -34.40 -5.58
C LEU A 678 -23.84 -35.30 -6.42
N HIS A 679 -23.74 -36.63 -6.30
CA HIS A 679 -24.50 -37.57 -7.15
C HIS A 679 -25.50 -38.44 -6.38
N TYR A 680 -25.07 -39.13 -5.32
CA TYR A 680 -25.93 -40.07 -4.58
C TYR A 680 -26.75 -39.41 -3.46
N PHE A 681 -26.31 -38.25 -2.97
CA PHE A 681 -26.87 -37.51 -1.84
C PHE A 681 -26.89 -38.31 -0.53
N THR A 682 -25.84 -39.10 -0.33
CA THR A 682 -25.58 -39.96 0.83
C THR A 682 -24.80 -39.18 1.90
N ASN A 683 -23.83 -39.77 2.62
CA ASN A 683 -23.13 -39.10 3.71
C ASN A 683 -21.74 -39.75 3.91
N PRO A 684 -20.64 -39.11 3.44
CA PRO A 684 -19.27 -39.69 3.37
C PRO A 684 -18.54 -39.79 4.72
N LEU A 685 -19.29 -40.08 5.78
CA LEU A 685 -18.79 -40.37 7.14
C LEU A 685 -19.53 -41.58 7.75
N VAL A 686 -20.37 -42.27 6.95
CA VAL A 686 -21.19 -43.42 7.34
C VAL A 686 -21.36 -44.42 6.18
N ALA A 687 -20.28 -45.12 5.82
CA ALA A 687 -20.19 -46.31 4.95
C ALA A 687 -21.52 -47.00 4.64
N ASP A 688 -21.91 -46.99 3.37
CA ASP A 688 -23.21 -47.42 2.93
C ASP A 688 -23.29 -48.95 2.76
N PRO A 689 -24.34 -49.60 3.30
CA PRO A 689 -24.43 -51.05 3.27
C PRO A 689 -24.86 -51.63 1.91
N ASP A 690 -24.13 -52.66 1.50
CA ASP A 690 -24.58 -53.84 0.76
C ASP A 690 -24.81 -54.97 1.81
N GLU A 691 -26.04 -55.17 2.34
CA GLU A 691 -26.28 -56.10 3.47
C GLU A 691 -26.18 -57.58 3.06
N ASP A 692 -26.27 -57.94 1.77
CA ASP A 692 -26.25 -59.34 1.31
C ASP A 692 -25.12 -59.76 0.35
N GLY A 693 -24.43 -58.81 -0.26
CA GLY A 693 -23.12 -58.96 -0.89
C GLY A 693 -23.13 -59.09 -2.41
N ASP A 694 -24.00 -58.35 -3.12
CA ASP A 694 -24.13 -58.41 -4.59
C ASP A 694 -23.59 -57.20 -5.37
N THR A 695 -23.04 -56.21 -4.66
CA THR A 695 -22.38 -54.98 -5.15
C THR A 695 -23.27 -53.86 -5.69
N TYR A 696 -24.56 -53.86 -5.37
CA TYR A 696 -25.38 -52.64 -5.37
C TYR A 696 -25.61 -52.16 -3.93
N TYR A 697 -25.50 -50.84 -3.72
CA TYR A 697 -25.72 -50.22 -2.41
C TYR A 697 -27.23 -50.07 -2.14
N TRP A 698 -27.64 -49.97 -0.86
CA TRP A 698 -29.05 -49.89 -0.45
C TRP A 698 -29.90 -48.77 -1.11
N PHE A 699 -29.27 -47.76 -1.69
CA PHE A 699 -29.93 -46.67 -2.41
C PHE A 699 -30.14 -46.96 -3.91
N GLU A 700 -29.38 -47.90 -4.49
CA GLU A 700 -29.57 -48.43 -5.85
C GLU A 700 -30.45 -49.70 -5.84
N ASP A 701 -30.29 -50.57 -4.84
CA ASP A 701 -31.05 -51.80 -4.73
C ASP A 701 -32.46 -51.57 -4.15
N CYS A 702 -33.48 -51.94 -4.92
CA CYS A 702 -34.86 -51.91 -4.49
C CYS A 702 -35.20 -52.94 -3.39
N ASN A 703 -34.30 -53.88 -3.05
CA ASN A 703 -34.50 -54.89 -2.00
C ASN A 703 -33.19 -55.50 -1.41
N ASP A 704 -32.38 -54.67 -0.74
CA ASP A 704 -31.10 -54.89 0.02
C ASP A 704 -31.14 -55.99 1.14
N THR A 705 -31.89 -57.05 0.92
CA THR A 705 -31.92 -58.26 1.77
C THR A 705 -32.14 -59.55 0.94
N ASN A 706 -32.11 -59.45 -0.40
CA ASN A 706 -32.25 -60.58 -1.32
C ASN A 706 -31.48 -60.38 -2.67
N ALA A 707 -30.18 -60.75 -2.67
CA ALA A 707 -29.20 -60.95 -3.77
C ALA A 707 -29.67 -61.69 -5.05
N ALA A 708 -30.80 -61.26 -5.60
CA ALA A 708 -31.55 -61.85 -6.71
C ALA A 708 -32.75 -60.98 -7.13
N ILE A 709 -33.04 -59.90 -6.38
CA ILE A 709 -33.80 -58.74 -6.80
C ILE A 709 -32.84 -57.58 -6.60
N HIS A 710 -32.30 -57.04 -7.69
CA HIS A 710 -31.23 -56.03 -7.72
C HIS A 710 -31.16 -55.47 -9.16
N PRO A 711 -30.56 -54.28 -9.40
CA PRO A 711 -30.27 -53.76 -10.73
C PRO A 711 -29.68 -54.83 -11.69
N PHE A 712 -30.31 -55.04 -12.85
CA PHE A 712 -29.88 -55.98 -13.91
C PHE A 712 -30.00 -57.49 -13.60
N ALA A 713 -31.05 -57.93 -12.88
CA ALA A 713 -31.33 -59.34 -12.60
C ALA A 713 -31.88 -60.15 -13.83
N GLU A 714 -32.42 -61.37 -13.62
CA GLU A 714 -33.08 -62.18 -14.68
C GLU A 714 -34.58 -62.32 -14.40
N GLU A 715 -35.40 -61.60 -15.17
CA GLU A 715 -36.86 -61.50 -15.03
C GLU A 715 -37.68 -62.79 -15.21
N PHE A 716 -38.89 -62.79 -14.66
CA PHE A 716 -39.85 -63.89 -14.73
C PHE A 716 -41.31 -63.43 -14.83
N LEU A 717 -42.03 -63.69 -15.93
CA LEU A 717 -43.46 -63.37 -16.13
C LEU A 717 -44.40 -63.79 -14.97
N ASN A 718 -44.52 -62.93 -13.95
CA ASN A 718 -45.11 -63.20 -12.64
C ASN A 718 -45.79 -61.97 -11.97
N GLY A 719 -45.39 -60.75 -12.33
CA GLY A 719 -45.90 -59.48 -11.83
C GLY A 719 -45.11 -58.92 -10.64
N ILE A 720 -43.78 -59.03 -10.69
CA ILE A 720 -42.83 -58.47 -9.72
C ILE A 720 -41.72 -57.75 -10.51
N ASP A 721 -41.14 -56.76 -9.86
CA ASP A 721 -39.89 -56.09 -10.20
C ASP A 721 -38.75 -56.99 -9.67
N ASP A 722 -38.18 -57.87 -10.52
CA ASP A 722 -37.02 -58.66 -10.13
C ASP A 722 -35.70 -57.92 -10.54
N ASP A 723 -35.73 -57.00 -11.51
CA ASP A 723 -34.57 -56.25 -12.05
C ASP A 723 -34.34 -54.83 -11.47
N CYS A 724 -35.31 -54.26 -10.75
CA CYS A 724 -35.29 -52.91 -10.15
C CYS A 724 -35.38 -51.70 -11.11
N ASP A 725 -35.52 -51.85 -12.45
CA ASP A 725 -35.71 -50.71 -13.38
C ASP A 725 -37.12 -50.06 -13.33
N LEU A 726 -38.01 -50.55 -12.46
CA LEU A 726 -39.43 -50.16 -12.30
C LEU A 726 -40.39 -50.72 -13.38
N LEU A 727 -39.90 -51.56 -14.29
CA LEU A 727 -40.69 -52.44 -15.14
C LEU A 727 -40.79 -53.83 -14.49
N TRP A 728 -41.85 -54.56 -14.83
CA TRP A 728 -42.09 -55.92 -14.33
C TRP A 728 -42.19 -56.86 -15.53
N ASP A 729 -41.60 -58.05 -15.42
CA ASP A 729 -41.71 -59.19 -16.33
C ASP A 729 -41.09 -59.05 -17.75
N GLU A 730 -40.18 -58.10 -18.03
CA GLU A 730 -39.65 -57.90 -19.39
C GLU A 730 -38.68 -59.01 -19.87
N GLY A 731 -38.13 -58.87 -21.08
CA GLY A 731 -37.49 -59.99 -21.80
C GLY A 731 -38.47 -61.04 -22.37
N PHE A 732 -39.64 -61.25 -21.75
CA PHE A 732 -40.76 -62.02 -22.32
C PHE A 732 -41.40 -61.31 -23.54
N ASN A 733 -40.99 -60.07 -23.81
CA ASN A 733 -41.41 -59.28 -24.98
C ASN A 733 -40.85 -59.80 -26.32
N LEU A 734 -40.16 -60.95 -26.34
CA LEU A 734 -39.63 -61.61 -27.55
C LEU A 734 -40.05 -63.08 -27.69
N THR A 735 -40.88 -63.60 -26.79
CA THR A 735 -41.46 -64.95 -26.91
C THR A 735 -42.85 -64.87 -27.54
N ASP A 736 -43.00 -65.42 -28.74
CA ASP A 736 -44.28 -65.65 -29.45
C ASP A 736 -44.63 -67.14 -29.34
N ALA A 737 -45.69 -67.48 -28.60
CA ALA A 737 -46.11 -68.86 -28.39
C ALA A 737 -46.96 -69.48 -29.53
N ASP A 738 -47.49 -68.71 -30.48
CA ASP A 738 -48.46 -69.23 -31.46
C ASP A 738 -48.33 -68.80 -32.93
N GLY A 739 -47.76 -67.63 -33.23
CA GLY A 739 -47.15 -67.32 -34.52
C GLY A 739 -47.71 -66.15 -35.34
N ASP A 740 -48.33 -65.13 -34.74
CA ASP A 740 -48.64 -63.84 -35.42
C ASP A 740 -47.60 -62.73 -35.18
N ASN A 741 -46.49 -63.06 -34.53
CA ASN A 741 -45.40 -62.17 -34.11
C ASN A 741 -45.67 -61.29 -32.87
N LEU A 742 -46.83 -61.36 -32.21
CA LEU A 742 -46.98 -60.74 -30.87
C LEU A 742 -46.20 -61.49 -29.80
N SER A 743 -45.91 -60.78 -28.71
CA SER A 743 -45.20 -61.34 -27.56
C SER A 743 -46.16 -61.75 -26.45
N ASP A 744 -45.86 -62.89 -25.82
CA ASP A 744 -46.58 -63.43 -24.66
C ASP A 744 -46.75 -62.37 -23.55
N TYR A 745 -45.77 -61.46 -23.42
CA TYR A 745 -45.78 -60.28 -22.55
C TYR A 745 -46.84 -59.24 -22.95
N SER A 746 -46.77 -58.74 -24.19
CA SER A 746 -47.68 -57.70 -24.70
C SER A 746 -49.14 -58.15 -24.64
N GLU A 747 -49.40 -59.42 -24.90
CA GLU A 747 -50.75 -59.98 -24.81
C GLU A 747 -51.26 -60.11 -23.37
N TYR A 748 -50.40 -60.57 -22.45
CA TYR A 748 -50.78 -60.81 -21.06
C TYR A 748 -50.97 -59.53 -20.25
N HIS A 749 -50.10 -58.53 -20.44
CA HIS A 749 -50.12 -57.27 -19.69
C HIS A 749 -50.75 -56.10 -20.44
N GLY A 750 -50.47 -55.95 -21.74
CA GLY A 750 -50.85 -54.78 -22.53
C GLY A 750 -52.26 -54.87 -23.12
N TYR A 751 -52.49 -55.84 -24.00
CA TYR A 751 -53.65 -55.85 -24.89
C TYR A 751 -54.81 -56.73 -24.41
N GLY A 752 -54.56 -57.72 -23.56
CA GLY A 752 -55.60 -58.61 -23.04
C GLY A 752 -56.21 -59.55 -24.10
N THR A 753 -55.49 -59.75 -25.21
CA THR A 753 -55.64 -60.86 -26.16
C THR A 753 -55.24 -62.18 -25.47
N ASN A 754 -54.87 -63.21 -26.21
CA ASN A 754 -54.55 -64.52 -25.64
C ASN A 754 -53.39 -65.15 -26.41
N TRP A 755 -52.23 -65.23 -25.74
CA TRP A 755 -50.93 -65.82 -26.12
C TRP A 755 -50.94 -67.31 -26.50
N SER A 756 -51.94 -67.70 -27.25
CA SER A 756 -52.17 -69.02 -27.85
C SER A 756 -53.28 -68.99 -28.92
N ASN A 757 -53.61 -67.80 -29.48
CA ASN A 757 -54.60 -67.55 -30.51
C ASN A 757 -54.37 -66.22 -31.30
N TYR A 758 -53.53 -66.28 -32.33
CA TYR A 758 -53.22 -65.34 -33.45
C TYR A 758 -54.29 -64.38 -34.06
N ASP A 759 -55.57 -64.45 -33.70
CA ASP A 759 -56.69 -63.70 -34.32
C ASP A 759 -57.91 -63.69 -33.36
N THR A 760 -58.15 -62.54 -32.72
CA THR A 760 -59.10 -62.36 -31.60
C THR A 760 -60.40 -61.67 -32.01
N ASP A 761 -60.38 -60.69 -32.93
CA ASP A 761 -61.58 -59.99 -33.45
C ASP A 761 -62.14 -60.58 -34.76
N GLY A 762 -61.31 -61.16 -35.62
CA GLY A 762 -61.72 -61.74 -36.90
C GLY A 762 -62.01 -60.74 -38.03
N ASP A 763 -61.23 -59.66 -38.15
CA ASP A 763 -61.24 -58.73 -39.29
C ASP A 763 -60.78 -59.38 -40.60
N LEU A 764 -59.68 -60.16 -40.51
CA LEU A 764 -58.82 -60.74 -41.57
C LEU A 764 -57.45 -60.07 -41.72
N LEU A 765 -57.15 -59.03 -40.94
CA LEU A 765 -55.83 -58.88 -40.32
C LEU A 765 -55.68 -59.92 -39.16
N SER A 766 -54.50 -60.03 -38.55
CA SER A 766 -54.22 -60.80 -37.33
C SER A 766 -53.82 -59.87 -36.19
N ASP A 767 -53.95 -60.29 -34.93
CA ASP A 767 -53.73 -59.41 -33.77
C ASP A 767 -52.33 -58.75 -33.84
N GLY A 768 -51.30 -59.51 -34.22
CA GLY A 768 -49.95 -58.99 -34.48
C GLY A 768 -49.73 -58.22 -35.78
N ASP A 769 -50.56 -58.38 -36.82
CA ASP A 769 -50.51 -57.45 -37.98
C ASP A 769 -51.19 -56.12 -37.59
N GLU A 770 -52.32 -56.17 -36.87
CA GLU A 770 -53.02 -54.99 -36.34
C GLU A 770 -52.15 -54.22 -35.37
N ILE A 771 -51.53 -54.85 -34.36
CA ILE A 771 -50.66 -54.13 -33.40
C ILE A 771 -49.29 -53.74 -33.98
N LEU A 772 -48.58 -54.62 -34.70
CA LEU A 772 -47.15 -54.44 -34.98
C LEU A 772 -46.83 -53.90 -36.38
N VAL A 773 -47.79 -53.96 -37.31
CA VAL A 773 -47.62 -53.47 -38.69
C VAL A 773 -48.50 -52.25 -38.95
N TYR A 774 -49.67 -52.18 -38.30
CA TYR A 774 -50.69 -51.16 -38.55
C TYR A 774 -51.07 -50.33 -37.30
N PHE A 775 -50.59 -50.68 -36.11
CA PHE A 775 -50.82 -49.98 -34.83
C PHE A 775 -52.30 -49.69 -34.49
N THR A 776 -53.19 -50.61 -34.83
CA THR A 776 -54.63 -50.52 -34.62
C THR A 776 -55.11 -51.42 -33.47
N ASP A 777 -56.38 -51.27 -33.06
CA ASP A 777 -56.95 -52.05 -31.94
C ASP A 777 -57.31 -53.47 -32.44
N PRO A 778 -56.63 -54.55 -32.00
CA PRO A 778 -56.87 -55.93 -32.46
C PRO A 778 -58.21 -56.50 -31.93
N LEU A 779 -59.01 -55.65 -31.27
CA LEU A 779 -60.37 -55.94 -30.85
C LEU A 779 -61.40 -55.14 -31.69
N VAL A 780 -60.97 -54.21 -32.58
CA VAL A 780 -61.82 -53.24 -33.31
C VAL A 780 -61.25 -52.71 -34.67
N LYS A 781 -61.74 -53.31 -35.77
CA LYS A 781 -61.56 -53.00 -37.24
C LYS A 781 -61.45 -51.52 -37.74
N ASP A 782 -60.68 -51.33 -38.82
CA ASP A 782 -60.16 -50.03 -39.36
C ASP A 782 -60.74 -49.44 -40.67
N ASN A 783 -60.22 -48.25 -41.09
CA ASN A 783 -60.70 -47.42 -42.22
C ASN A 783 -59.67 -46.36 -42.73
N ASP A 784 -59.52 -46.12 -44.05
CA ASP A 784 -58.85 -44.92 -44.64
C ASP A 784 -59.83 -43.74 -44.89
N SER A 785 -59.39 -42.49 -44.71
CA SER A 785 -60.32 -41.35 -44.58
C SER A 785 -60.31 -40.37 -45.76
N ASP A 786 -59.13 -39.92 -46.18
CA ASP A 786 -58.91 -38.87 -47.17
C ASP A 786 -58.81 -39.41 -48.62
N THR A 787 -58.35 -40.66 -48.75
CA THR A 787 -58.21 -41.46 -50.00
C THR A 787 -57.03 -41.09 -50.92
N ASP A 788 -55.94 -40.53 -50.41
CA ASP A 788 -54.68 -40.34 -51.15
C ASP A 788 -54.08 -41.68 -51.66
N GLY A 789 -54.04 -42.70 -50.80
CA GLY A 789 -53.46 -44.02 -51.07
C GLY A 789 -52.93 -44.78 -49.85
N TRP A 790 -52.67 -44.10 -48.73
CA TRP A 790 -52.25 -44.65 -47.44
C TRP A 790 -53.46 -44.86 -46.49
N TYR A 791 -53.25 -45.54 -45.37
CA TYR A 791 -54.23 -45.64 -44.26
C TYR A 791 -53.88 -44.69 -43.11
N TRP A 792 -54.78 -44.55 -42.13
CA TRP A 792 -54.65 -43.62 -40.99
C TRP A 792 -53.39 -43.78 -40.12
N PHE A 793 -52.66 -44.88 -40.28
CA PHE A 793 -51.41 -45.22 -39.59
C PHE A 793 -50.17 -45.23 -40.51
N GLU A 794 -50.34 -45.10 -41.83
CA GLU A 794 -49.24 -44.96 -42.82
C GLU A 794 -49.04 -43.51 -43.27
N ASP A 795 -50.08 -42.68 -43.17
CA ASP A 795 -50.02 -41.23 -43.37
C ASP A 795 -49.90 -40.52 -42.02
N CYS A 796 -48.86 -39.69 -41.85
CA CYS A 796 -48.69 -38.93 -40.62
C CYS A 796 -49.77 -37.80 -40.45
N ASN A 797 -50.63 -37.57 -41.45
CA ASN A 797 -51.91 -36.87 -41.32
C ASN A 797 -52.96 -37.26 -42.41
N ASP A 798 -53.67 -38.40 -42.23
CA ASP A 798 -54.83 -38.94 -43.04
C ASP A 798 -56.06 -37.99 -43.18
N THR A 799 -55.88 -36.69 -42.99
CA THR A 799 -56.88 -35.65 -43.28
C THR A 799 -56.35 -34.42 -44.04
N ASP A 800 -55.04 -34.29 -44.29
CA ASP A 800 -54.47 -33.18 -45.07
C ASP A 800 -53.31 -33.62 -46.01
N PRO A 801 -53.58 -33.90 -47.30
CA PRO A 801 -52.69 -34.61 -48.22
C PRO A 801 -51.58 -33.70 -48.82
N SER A 802 -50.99 -32.86 -47.97
CA SER A 802 -49.72 -32.15 -48.22
C SER A 802 -48.61 -32.52 -47.24
N ILE A 803 -48.94 -33.08 -46.08
CA ILE A 803 -48.01 -33.84 -45.23
C ILE A 803 -48.18 -35.30 -45.67
N ASN A 804 -47.10 -35.99 -46.01
CA ASN A 804 -47.10 -37.40 -46.46
C ASN A 804 -45.65 -37.85 -46.75
N PRO A 805 -45.39 -39.16 -46.86
CA PRO A 805 -44.07 -39.74 -47.16
C PRO A 805 -43.30 -39.26 -48.41
N ASP A 806 -43.67 -38.23 -49.18
CA ASP A 806 -42.98 -37.80 -50.42
C ASP A 806 -42.89 -36.23 -50.57
N ALA A 807 -42.89 -35.47 -49.45
CA ALA A 807 -42.83 -34.00 -49.43
C ALA A 807 -41.40 -33.38 -49.54
N GLU A 808 -41.24 -32.08 -49.25
CA GLU A 808 -39.96 -31.35 -49.08
C GLU A 808 -39.92 -30.73 -47.68
N GLU A 809 -38.78 -30.82 -46.98
CA GLU A 809 -38.65 -30.49 -45.55
C GLU A 809 -38.50 -28.99 -45.24
N SER A 810 -38.86 -28.57 -44.03
CA SER A 810 -38.82 -27.17 -43.55
C SER A 810 -38.58 -27.14 -42.04
N LEU A 811 -37.61 -26.37 -41.54
CA LEU A 811 -37.31 -26.18 -40.11
C LEU A 811 -38.51 -25.58 -39.35
N ASP A 812 -39.47 -26.43 -38.96
CA ASP A 812 -40.69 -26.04 -38.26
C ASP A 812 -41.17 -27.05 -37.19
N GLY A 813 -40.33 -28.04 -36.84
CA GLY A 813 -40.60 -29.00 -35.77
C GLY A 813 -41.60 -30.10 -36.14
N ILE A 814 -41.89 -30.26 -37.44
CA ILE A 814 -42.79 -31.27 -37.98
C ILE A 814 -42.04 -32.01 -39.10
N ASP A 815 -42.02 -33.34 -39.04
CA ASP A 815 -41.59 -34.20 -40.14
C ASP A 815 -42.52 -34.02 -41.34
N ASN A 816 -42.21 -33.06 -42.20
CA ASN A 816 -43.01 -32.61 -43.34
C ASN A 816 -43.12 -33.73 -44.38
N ASN A 817 -42.03 -34.49 -44.56
CA ASN A 817 -41.92 -35.59 -45.52
C ASN A 817 -42.18 -36.99 -44.94
N CYS A 818 -42.65 -37.11 -43.68
CA CYS A 818 -42.82 -38.34 -42.90
C CYS A 818 -41.61 -39.33 -42.99
N ARG A 819 -40.34 -38.87 -42.94
CA ARG A 819 -39.13 -39.74 -43.01
C ARG A 819 -37.88 -39.18 -42.32
N ASP A 820 -37.11 -40.12 -41.78
CA ASP A 820 -35.69 -40.01 -41.35
C ASP A 820 -35.36 -38.98 -40.25
N GLY A 821 -36.22 -38.00 -39.96
CA GLY A 821 -36.04 -37.08 -38.85
C GLY A 821 -37.20 -36.09 -38.65
N ILE A 822 -36.93 -35.07 -37.84
CA ILE A 822 -37.57 -33.76 -37.89
C ILE A 822 -36.43 -32.80 -38.23
N ASP A 823 -36.62 -31.96 -39.25
CA ASP A 823 -35.70 -30.89 -39.63
C ASP A 823 -34.23 -31.31 -39.97
N GLU A 824 -34.00 -32.55 -40.41
CA GLU A 824 -32.64 -33.13 -40.49
C GLU A 824 -31.72 -32.53 -41.58
N ASP A 825 -32.27 -31.83 -42.57
CA ASP A 825 -31.52 -31.21 -43.68
C ASP A 825 -30.75 -29.93 -43.24
N PHE A 826 -30.92 -29.46 -41.99
CA PHE A 826 -30.34 -28.23 -41.42
C PHE A 826 -29.04 -28.44 -40.60
N ILE A 827 -28.53 -29.68 -40.49
CA ILE A 827 -27.34 -30.00 -39.69
C ILE A 827 -26.08 -29.24 -40.15
N GLY A 828 -25.54 -28.40 -39.27
CA GLY A 828 -24.22 -27.77 -39.44
C GLY A 828 -24.22 -26.55 -40.35
N LEU A 829 -25.34 -25.83 -40.40
CA LEU A 829 -25.42 -24.46 -40.90
C LEU A 829 -25.23 -23.45 -39.76
N ASP A 830 -24.90 -22.23 -40.16
CA ASP A 830 -24.83 -20.97 -39.42
C ASP A 830 -25.40 -19.96 -40.43
N SER A 831 -26.57 -19.40 -40.14
CA SER A 831 -27.41 -18.73 -41.14
C SER A 831 -27.48 -17.21 -41.04
N ASP A 832 -27.25 -16.62 -39.86
CA ASP A 832 -27.11 -15.16 -39.65
C ASP A 832 -25.69 -14.70 -39.24
N SER A 833 -24.86 -15.62 -38.76
CA SER A 833 -23.43 -15.45 -38.42
C SER A 833 -23.13 -14.65 -37.16
N ASP A 834 -23.86 -14.98 -36.09
CA ASP A 834 -23.54 -14.63 -34.71
C ASP A 834 -22.34 -15.43 -34.15
N GLY A 835 -22.27 -16.74 -34.46
CA GLY A 835 -21.28 -17.69 -33.94
C GLY A 835 -21.83 -19.08 -33.56
N LEU A 836 -23.15 -19.25 -33.51
CA LEU A 836 -23.84 -20.50 -33.17
C LEU A 836 -24.14 -21.34 -34.44
N LEU A 837 -25.13 -22.25 -34.40
CA LEU A 837 -25.47 -23.15 -35.50
C LEU A 837 -26.98 -23.41 -35.52
N ASP A 838 -27.63 -23.34 -36.70
CA ASP A 838 -29.10 -23.28 -36.84
C ASP A 838 -29.84 -24.35 -36.01
N LEU A 839 -29.31 -25.57 -35.99
CA LEU A 839 -29.92 -26.73 -35.34
C LEU A 839 -29.60 -26.82 -33.83
N PHE A 840 -28.53 -26.18 -33.36
CA PHE A 840 -28.20 -26.05 -31.94
C PHE A 840 -29.06 -24.95 -31.31
N GLU A 841 -29.16 -23.80 -31.97
CA GLU A 841 -30.06 -22.71 -31.59
C GLU A 841 -31.50 -23.21 -31.41
N TYR A 842 -32.09 -23.78 -32.47
CA TYR A 842 -33.49 -24.24 -32.46
C TYR A 842 -33.81 -25.31 -31.39
N ASN A 843 -32.87 -26.22 -31.09
CA ASN A 843 -33.12 -27.37 -30.20
C ASN A 843 -32.57 -27.23 -28.77
N ASN A 844 -31.48 -26.49 -28.56
CA ASN A 844 -30.78 -26.43 -27.28
C ASN A 844 -30.91 -25.08 -26.57
N LEU A 845 -30.97 -23.97 -27.33
CA LEU A 845 -31.11 -22.61 -26.76
C LEU A 845 -32.53 -22.05 -26.95
N THR A 846 -33.29 -22.58 -27.92
CA THR A 846 -34.59 -22.07 -28.40
C THR A 846 -34.57 -20.64 -28.98
N THR A 847 -33.36 -20.16 -29.28
CA THR A 847 -33.08 -18.97 -30.09
C THR A 847 -33.53 -19.14 -31.55
N ASN A 848 -33.50 -18.06 -32.32
CA ASN A 848 -34.02 -17.97 -33.68
C ASN A 848 -32.88 -18.01 -34.72
N PRO A 849 -32.70 -19.12 -35.48
CA PRO A 849 -31.59 -19.38 -36.43
C PRO A 849 -31.34 -18.41 -37.60
N PHE A 850 -32.00 -17.25 -37.61
CA PHE A 850 -32.03 -16.29 -38.71
C PHE A 850 -32.11 -14.82 -38.23
N ASP A 851 -31.95 -14.56 -36.92
CA ASP A 851 -31.99 -13.24 -36.29
C ASP A 851 -31.13 -13.30 -35.00
N ALA A 852 -29.85 -12.97 -35.15
CA ALA A 852 -28.71 -13.05 -34.21
C ALA A 852 -28.82 -12.27 -32.87
N ASP A 853 -30.02 -11.97 -32.41
CA ASP A 853 -30.39 -11.12 -31.26
C ASP A 853 -31.85 -11.48 -30.92
N SER A 854 -32.03 -12.62 -30.22
CA SER A 854 -33.29 -13.37 -30.19
C SER A 854 -34.38 -12.78 -29.30
N ASP A 855 -34.02 -12.14 -28.18
CA ASP A 855 -34.96 -11.41 -27.32
C ASP A 855 -34.96 -9.88 -27.53
N ALA A 856 -33.98 -9.38 -28.30
CA ALA A 856 -33.84 -8.01 -28.79
C ALA A 856 -33.39 -6.96 -27.75
N ASP A 857 -32.53 -7.34 -26.80
CA ASP A 857 -31.90 -6.42 -25.85
C ASP A 857 -30.73 -5.60 -26.46
N GLY A 858 -30.10 -6.11 -27.52
CA GLY A 858 -28.99 -5.48 -28.24
C GLY A 858 -27.62 -6.14 -28.12
N LEU A 859 -27.51 -7.26 -27.40
CA LEU A 859 -26.38 -8.20 -27.48
C LEU A 859 -26.55 -9.10 -28.72
N SER A 860 -26.11 -10.35 -28.63
CA SER A 860 -26.30 -11.35 -29.67
C SER A 860 -26.13 -12.71 -29.03
N ASP A 861 -26.95 -13.67 -29.43
CA ASP A 861 -27.08 -14.98 -28.79
C ASP A 861 -25.72 -15.68 -28.56
N GLY A 862 -24.84 -15.67 -29.57
CA GLY A 862 -23.49 -16.22 -29.52
C GLY A 862 -22.45 -15.35 -28.81
N THR A 863 -22.72 -14.08 -28.51
CA THR A 863 -21.91 -13.25 -27.60
C THR A 863 -22.26 -13.58 -26.15
N GLU A 864 -23.54 -13.65 -25.83
CA GLU A 864 -24.05 -14.04 -24.52
C GLU A 864 -23.57 -15.44 -24.17
N TYR A 865 -23.94 -16.44 -24.96
CA TYR A 865 -23.65 -17.85 -24.70
C TYR A 865 -22.15 -18.19 -24.64
N ASN A 866 -21.29 -17.51 -25.43
CA ASN A 866 -19.86 -17.85 -25.50
C ASN A 866 -18.93 -16.90 -24.71
N ASN A 867 -19.35 -15.67 -24.38
CA ASN A 867 -18.48 -14.66 -23.75
C ASN A 867 -18.99 -14.11 -22.43
N LEU A 868 -20.30 -14.08 -22.18
CA LEU A 868 -20.91 -13.47 -20.98
C LEU A 868 -21.55 -14.49 -20.03
N SER A 869 -21.94 -15.66 -20.54
CA SER A 869 -22.68 -16.71 -19.82
C SER A 869 -24.10 -16.33 -19.37
N THR A 870 -24.63 -15.22 -19.90
CA THR A 870 -26.04 -14.83 -19.85
C THR A 870 -26.92 -15.74 -20.71
N ASN A 871 -28.24 -15.56 -20.64
CA ASN A 871 -29.24 -16.40 -21.28
C ASN A 871 -29.86 -15.74 -22.55
N PRO A 872 -29.54 -16.19 -23.79
CA PRO A 872 -29.99 -15.63 -25.09
C PRO A 872 -31.50 -15.54 -25.39
N MET A 873 -32.34 -15.77 -24.40
CA MET A 873 -33.80 -15.80 -24.49
C MET A 873 -34.48 -15.09 -23.32
N ASP A 874 -33.70 -14.52 -22.39
CA ASP A 874 -34.16 -13.82 -21.20
C ASP A 874 -33.17 -12.71 -20.82
N LYS A 875 -33.15 -11.66 -21.65
CA LYS A 875 -32.79 -10.22 -21.50
C LYS A 875 -32.82 -9.58 -20.10
N ASP A 876 -32.73 -10.32 -19.01
CA ASP A 876 -32.89 -9.93 -17.60
C ASP A 876 -32.32 -11.11 -16.79
N SER A 877 -31.08 -11.54 -17.07
CA SER A 877 -30.56 -12.88 -16.73
C SER A 877 -30.53 -13.16 -15.22
N ASP A 878 -30.29 -12.15 -14.40
CA ASP A 878 -30.34 -12.25 -12.93
C ASP A 878 -31.75 -12.00 -12.35
N GLY A 879 -32.67 -11.46 -13.16
CA GLY A 879 -34.07 -11.19 -12.83
C GLY A 879 -34.31 -9.93 -12.00
N ASP A 880 -33.40 -8.96 -11.98
CA ASP A 880 -33.54 -7.71 -11.22
C ASP A 880 -34.47 -6.66 -11.88
N GLY A 881 -34.63 -6.71 -13.21
CA GLY A 881 -35.45 -5.77 -13.98
C GLY A 881 -34.70 -4.72 -14.83
N LEU A 882 -33.38 -4.80 -14.95
CA LEU A 882 -32.63 -4.20 -16.07
C LEU A 882 -32.74 -5.08 -17.34
N GLU A 883 -31.82 -4.90 -18.29
CA GLU A 883 -31.68 -5.76 -19.45
C GLU A 883 -30.19 -5.95 -19.75
N ASP A 884 -29.72 -7.18 -19.99
CA ASP A 884 -28.28 -7.52 -20.03
C ASP A 884 -27.49 -6.63 -21.01
N GLY A 885 -28.06 -6.35 -22.18
CA GLY A 885 -27.54 -5.44 -23.20
C GLY A 885 -27.69 -3.96 -22.87
N THR A 886 -28.56 -3.59 -21.92
CA THR A 886 -28.51 -2.29 -21.24
C THR A 886 -27.36 -2.24 -20.24
N GLU A 887 -27.10 -3.32 -19.52
CA GLU A 887 -26.02 -3.35 -18.53
C GLU A 887 -24.65 -3.29 -19.20
N VAL A 888 -24.36 -4.24 -20.10
CA VAL A 888 -23.09 -4.34 -20.84
C VAL A 888 -22.82 -3.13 -21.76
N LEU A 889 -23.86 -2.42 -22.25
CA LEU A 889 -23.70 -1.33 -23.23
C LEU A 889 -24.05 0.08 -22.74
N GLN A 890 -24.66 0.26 -21.56
CA GLN A 890 -25.13 1.58 -21.07
C GLN A 890 -24.74 1.91 -19.63
N THR A 891 -24.93 1.00 -18.65
CA THR A 891 -24.54 1.22 -17.24
C THR A 891 -23.12 0.76 -16.94
N PHE A 892 -22.65 -0.27 -17.68
CA PHE A 892 -21.39 -1.00 -17.52
C PHE A 892 -21.31 -1.85 -16.24
N THR A 893 -22.46 -2.35 -15.78
CA THR A 893 -22.60 -3.34 -14.70
C THR A 893 -22.57 -4.79 -15.25
N ASP A 894 -22.61 -5.79 -14.35
CA ASP A 894 -22.46 -7.22 -14.69
C ASP A 894 -23.83 -7.92 -14.71
N PRO A 895 -24.33 -8.38 -15.88
CA PRO A 895 -25.69 -8.91 -16.06
C PRO A 895 -25.98 -10.27 -15.38
N LEU A 896 -25.07 -10.74 -14.53
CA LEU A 896 -25.26 -11.89 -13.66
C LEU A 896 -25.36 -11.51 -12.17
N VAL A 897 -25.32 -10.21 -11.82
CA VAL A 897 -25.17 -9.70 -10.45
C VAL A 897 -26.14 -8.55 -10.16
N GLN A 898 -27.25 -8.86 -9.48
CA GLN A 898 -28.38 -7.95 -9.24
C GLN A 898 -27.95 -6.56 -8.74
N ASP A 899 -28.20 -5.54 -9.57
CA ASP A 899 -27.97 -4.11 -9.32
C ASP A 899 -29.00 -3.53 -8.34
N LEU A 900 -29.14 -4.14 -7.17
CA LEU A 900 -30.22 -3.86 -6.22
C LEU A 900 -30.29 -2.38 -5.78
N ASP A 901 -31.54 -1.90 -5.69
CA ASP A 901 -32.02 -0.78 -4.89
C ASP A 901 -32.19 -1.29 -3.44
N ASN A 902 -31.16 -1.12 -2.60
CA ASN A 902 -31.12 -1.74 -1.26
C ASN A 902 -32.00 -1.03 -0.23
N ASP A 903 -32.21 0.29 -0.37
CA ASP A 903 -32.99 1.09 0.59
C ASP A 903 -34.44 1.39 0.15
N MET A 904 -34.76 1.18 -1.13
CA MET A 904 -36.08 1.28 -1.77
C MET A 904 -36.58 2.70 -2.04
N ASP A 905 -35.67 3.62 -2.36
CA ASP A 905 -35.97 4.99 -2.83
C ASP A 905 -36.39 5.03 -4.32
N GLY A 906 -35.76 4.21 -5.18
CA GLY A 906 -36.03 4.12 -6.62
C GLY A 906 -34.89 4.54 -7.57
N PHE A 907 -33.69 4.80 -7.07
CA PHE A 907 -32.42 4.68 -7.81
C PHE A 907 -31.82 3.27 -7.64
N ARG A 908 -30.56 3.07 -8.04
CA ARG A 908 -29.76 1.83 -7.88
C ARG A 908 -28.32 2.24 -7.56
N TRP A 909 -27.56 1.36 -6.92
CA TRP A 909 -26.17 1.62 -6.47
C TRP A 909 -25.21 2.26 -7.49
N PHE A 910 -25.39 2.05 -8.81
CA PHE A 910 -24.57 2.66 -9.87
C PHE A 910 -25.10 4.02 -10.38
N GLU A 911 -26.33 4.39 -10.06
CA GLU A 911 -26.91 5.71 -10.37
C GLU A 911 -26.61 6.74 -9.28
N GLU A 912 -26.25 6.32 -8.07
CA GLU A 912 -26.15 7.15 -6.85
C GLU A 912 -24.82 7.00 -6.08
N CYS A 913 -24.74 7.58 -4.88
CA CYS A 913 -23.52 7.67 -4.09
C CYS A 913 -23.60 7.07 -2.65
N ASP A 914 -24.79 6.67 -2.15
CA ASP A 914 -24.96 5.85 -0.92
C ASP A 914 -26.32 5.09 -0.91
N ASP A 915 -26.40 3.99 -1.69
CA ASP A 915 -27.53 3.03 -1.78
C ASP A 915 -27.93 2.36 -0.44
N SER A 916 -27.29 2.72 0.67
CA SER A 916 -27.72 2.34 2.02
C SER A 916 -28.67 3.36 2.69
N ASN A 917 -28.95 4.50 2.06
CA ASN A 917 -29.54 5.68 2.68
C ASN A 917 -30.50 6.49 1.75
N PRO A 918 -31.84 6.36 1.93
CA PRO A 918 -32.88 6.77 0.95
C PRO A 918 -33.19 8.28 1.00
N LEU A 919 -32.12 9.06 0.89
CA LEU A 919 -31.99 10.50 1.08
C LEU A 919 -30.78 11.07 0.32
N ILE A 920 -29.80 10.25 -0.05
CA ILE A 920 -28.61 10.61 -0.84
C ILE A 920 -28.80 10.05 -2.25
N HIS A 921 -29.28 10.86 -3.20
CA HIS A 921 -29.70 10.37 -4.51
C HIS A 921 -29.76 11.49 -5.58
N PRO A 922 -29.59 11.22 -6.89
CA PRO A 922 -29.55 12.21 -8.02
C PRO A 922 -30.77 13.12 -8.29
N ASN A 923 -31.61 13.38 -7.30
CA ASN A 923 -32.80 14.24 -7.34
C ASN A 923 -33.15 14.81 -5.94
N ALA A 924 -32.21 14.82 -4.98
CA ALA A 924 -32.46 15.26 -3.62
C ALA A 924 -32.73 16.78 -3.52
N ASP A 925 -33.06 17.26 -2.31
CA ASP A 925 -33.00 18.68 -1.95
C ASP A 925 -31.91 18.77 -0.85
N GLU A 926 -30.70 19.22 -1.19
CA GLU A 926 -29.55 19.44 -0.28
C GLU A 926 -29.93 19.90 1.14
N ILE A 927 -29.29 19.33 2.16
CA ILE A 927 -29.40 19.74 3.56
C ILE A 927 -28.03 20.02 4.17
N TRP A 928 -27.91 21.05 5.01
CA TRP A 928 -26.61 21.40 5.59
C TRP A 928 -26.09 20.29 6.54
N ASN A 929 -25.23 19.42 6.02
CA ASN A 929 -24.70 18.20 6.65
C ASN A 929 -23.25 17.85 6.21
N ALA A 930 -22.67 18.55 5.22
CA ALA A 930 -21.38 18.22 4.57
C ALA A 930 -21.28 16.81 3.95
N ILE A 931 -22.40 16.35 3.38
CA ILE A 931 -22.52 15.22 2.46
C ILE A 931 -22.99 15.80 1.12
N ASP A 932 -22.65 15.17 0.00
CA ASP A 932 -23.30 15.41 -1.28
C ASP A 932 -24.64 14.65 -1.24
N ASP A 933 -25.77 15.32 -1.02
CA ASP A 933 -27.08 14.64 -0.95
C ASP A 933 -27.65 14.39 -2.37
N ASP A 934 -27.26 15.17 -3.39
CA ASP A 934 -27.81 15.09 -4.77
C ASP A 934 -26.86 14.48 -5.84
N CYS A 935 -25.73 13.93 -5.39
CA CYS A 935 -24.71 13.18 -6.14
C CYS A 935 -24.22 13.92 -7.41
N ASP A 936 -23.91 15.21 -7.27
CA ASP A 936 -23.53 16.17 -8.34
C ASP A 936 -22.01 16.51 -8.36
N ASP A 937 -21.23 15.99 -7.39
CA ASP A 937 -19.82 16.29 -7.05
C ASP A 937 -19.59 17.64 -6.30
N ASP A 938 -20.57 18.53 -6.16
CA ASP A 938 -20.54 19.68 -5.23
C ASP A 938 -21.23 19.32 -3.88
N ILE A 939 -20.86 19.97 -2.76
CA ILE A 939 -21.37 19.64 -1.39
C ILE A 939 -21.95 20.86 -0.67
N ASP A 940 -23.09 20.71 0.03
CA ASP A 940 -23.88 21.78 0.67
C ASP A 940 -24.15 22.95 -0.30
N GLU A 941 -24.35 22.65 -1.58
CA GLU A 941 -24.44 23.60 -2.68
C GLU A 941 -25.82 24.28 -2.67
N GLY A 942 -25.95 25.48 -3.25
CA GLY A 942 -27.20 26.26 -3.21
C GLY A 942 -27.69 26.73 -1.81
N ILE A 943 -27.19 26.15 -0.71
CA ILE A 943 -27.74 26.25 0.64
C ILE A 943 -27.37 27.57 1.33
N ASN A 944 -28.41 28.32 1.71
CA ASN A 944 -28.27 29.55 2.47
C ASN A 944 -28.05 29.27 3.97
N ARG A 945 -26.82 28.87 4.34
CA ARG A 945 -26.34 28.60 5.71
C ARG A 945 -26.81 29.64 6.78
N LEU A 946 -27.02 30.90 6.38
CA LEU A 946 -27.58 31.96 7.25
C LEU A 946 -28.98 31.66 7.81
N ASP A 947 -29.85 30.91 7.11
CA ASP A 947 -31.22 30.65 7.57
C ASP A 947 -31.29 29.64 8.74
N PHE A 948 -30.23 28.84 8.92
CA PHE A 948 -30.07 27.91 10.05
C PHE A 948 -29.44 28.58 11.30
N ILE A 949 -28.82 29.76 11.15
CA ILE A 949 -28.05 30.41 12.21
C ILE A 949 -28.93 31.40 13.00
N SER A 950 -29.24 31.08 14.26
CA SER A 950 -29.85 32.02 15.20
C SER A 950 -28.82 32.70 16.09
N ILE A 951 -28.93 34.02 16.21
CA ILE A 951 -27.95 34.87 16.89
C ILE A 951 -28.57 35.56 18.12
N SER A 952 -27.80 35.70 19.20
CA SER A 952 -28.21 36.39 20.42
C SER A 952 -27.14 37.39 20.86
N PRO A 953 -27.48 38.65 21.16
CA PRO A 953 -28.79 39.27 20.95
C PRO A 953 -29.11 39.40 19.46
N ALA A 954 -30.38 39.19 19.09
CA ALA A 954 -30.90 39.24 17.72
C ALA A 954 -30.99 40.66 17.11
N GLY A 955 -30.09 41.56 17.52
CA GLY A 955 -29.96 42.91 17.01
C GLY A 955 -28.49 43.31 16.97
N ASN A 956 -28.02 43.70 15.78
CA ASN A 956 -26.62 43.99 15.50
C ASN A 956 -26.08 45.26 16.20
N GLU A 957 -26.90 46.03 16.91
CA GLU A 957 -26.45 47.15 17.76
C GLU A 957 -26.60 46.77 19.24
N VAL A 958 -25.47 46.69 19.96
CA VAL A 958 -25.44 46.37 21.40
C VAL A 958 -24.94 47.58 22.17
N ILE A 959 -25.65 47.99 23.22
CA ILE A 959 -25.22 49.10 24.10
C ILE A 959 -25.35 48.64 25.55
N LEU A 960 -24.23 48.58 26.27
CA LEU A 960 -24.13 48.08 27.66
C LEU A 960 -23.29 49.01 28.55
N ASN A 961 -23.48 48.94 29.87
CA ASN A 961 -22.63 49.67 30.81
C ASN A 961 -21.36 48.88 31.12
N ALA A 962 -20.21 49.38 30.65
CA ALA A 962 -18.92 48.68 30.77
C ALA A 962 -18.57 48.26 32.20
N THR A 963 -19.01 49.04 33.20
CA THR A 963 -18.67 48.84 34.62
C THR A 963 -19.66 47.98 35.40
N PHE A 964 -20.79 47.56 34.81
CA PHE A 964 -21.85 46.83 35.53
C PHE A 964 -22.49 45.68 34.75
N ASP A 965 -22.50 45.73 33.43
CA ASP A 965 -23.13 44.74 32.56
C ASP A 965 -22.04 43.89 31.87
N SER A 966 -22.31 42.60 31.66
CA SER A 966 -21.51 41.75 30.76
C SER A 966 -21.91 42.00 29.30
N LEU A 967 -20.98 41.75 28.39
CA LEU A 967 -21.27 41.55 26.98
C LEU A 967 -21.36 40.04 26.73
N ASP A 968 -22.57 39.54 26.55
CA ASP A 968 -22.83 38.15 26.22
C ASP A 968 -23.38 38.06 24.79
N LEU A 969 -22.59 37.47 23.89
CA LEU A 969 -22.95 37.18 22.50
C LEU A 969 -22.96 35.66 22.29
N SER A 970 -23.89 35.15 21.49
CA SER A 970 -23.87 33.74 21.07
C SER A 970 -24.41 33.54 19.66
N VAL A 971 -23.82 32.56 18.99
CA VAL A 971 -24.27 31.96 17.74
C VAL A 971 -24.82 30.58 18.08
N SER A 972 -25.89 30.18 17.42
CA SER A 972 -26.51 28.86 17.58
C SER A 972 -26.99 28.38 16.23
N ILE A 973 -26.53 27.20 15.83
CA ILE A 973 -26.89 26.55 14.57
C ILE A 973 -28.12 25.66 14.87
N ASN A 974 -29.10 25.66 13.97
CA ASN A 974 -30.38 24.95 14.14
C ASN A 974 -30.58 23.87 13.05
N ILE A 975 -29.53 23.08 12.81
CA ILE A 975 -29.58 21.85 12.02
C ILE A 975 -30.07 20.66 12.89
N PRO A 976 -30.37 19.49 12.29
CA PRO A 976 -30.66 18.27 13.05
C PRO A 976 -29.48 17.81 13.93
N GLU A 977 -29.78 17.05 14.98
CA GLU A 977 -28.76 16.54 15.93
C GLU A 977 -27.91 15.40 15.36
N PHE A 978 -28.24 14.87 14.16
CA PHE A 978 -27.42 13.90 13.43
C PHE A 978 -26.37 14.62 12.56
N SER A 979 -26.79 15.48 11.62
CA SER A 979 -25.93 16.30 10.74
C SER A 979 -24.85 17.13 11.47
N MET A 980 -25.04 17.38 12.77
CA MET A 980 -24.10 18.10 13.63
C MET A 980 -22.96 17.21 14.20
N GLY A 981 -22.95 15.91 13.90
CA GLY A 981 -21.83 15.00 14.21
C GLY A 981 -20.69 15.11 13.21
N ASP A 982 -21.05 15.26 11.94
CA ASP A 982 -20.17 15.07 10.78
C ASP A 982 -19.67 16.43 10.24
N LEU A 983 -20.50 17.48 10.34
CA LEU A 983 -20.11 18.87 10.08
C LEU A 983 -19.03 19.38 11.06
N ASN A 984 -17.81 19.60 10.56
CA ASN A 984 -16.67 20.16 11.29
C ASN A 984 -16.79 21.69 11.52
N VAL A 985 -17.87 22.17 12.15
CA VAL A 985 -18.15 23.61 12.25
C VAL A 985 -17.29 24.33 13.30
N SER A 986 -16.32 25.09 12.82
CA SER A 986 -15.60 26.08 13.60
C SER A 986 -16.42 27.36 13.81
N ILE A 987 -16.29 27.99 14.98
CA ILE A 987 -16.83 29.33 15.24
C ILE A 987 -15.74 30.18 15.90
N SER A 988 -15.29 31.22 15.21
CA SER A 988 -14.22 32.11 15.68
C SER A 988 -14.72 33.55 15.80
N TRP A 989 -14.50 34.14 16.96
CA TRP A 989 -14.91 35.51 17.28
C TRP A 989 -13.76 36.47 17.07
N PHE A 990 -14.01 37.53 16.29
CA PHE A 990 -13.05 38.57 15.96
C PHE A 990 -13.53 39.92 16.46
N ARG A 991 -12.63 40.73 17.01
CA ARG A 991 -12.88 42.14 17.33
C ARG A 991 -11.94 43.03 16.53
N ASN A 992 -12.50 43.78 15.58
CA ASN A 992 -11.75 44.67 14.70
C ASN A 992 -10.53 44.01 13.99
N GLY A 993 -10.67 42.74 13.60
CA GLY A 993 -9.65 41.96 12.87
C GLY A 993 -8.80 41.00 13.70
N SER A 994 -8.82 41.08 15.04
CA SER A 994 -8.09 40.15 15.92
C SER A 994 -9.03 39.12 16.55
N VAL A 995 -8.63 37.85 16.61
CA VAL A 995 -9.36 36.79 17.35
C VAL A 995 -9.46 37.15 18.83
N ILE A 996 -10.61 36.85 19.45
CA ILE A 996 -10.91 37.12 20.87
C ILE A 996 -11.51 35.94 21.63
N ALA A 997 -12.09 34.95 20.95
CA ALA A 997 -12.58 33.68 21.51
C ALA A 997 -12.97 32.71 20.37
N ASN A 998 -13.10 31.41 20.68
CA ASN A 998 -13.67 30.40 19.80
C ASN A 998 -14.89 29.72 20.48
N GLY A 999 -15.74 29.05 19.69
CA GLY A 999 -16.93 28.33 20.14
C GLY A 999 -18.25 29.13 20.06
N THR A 1000 -19.36 28.52 20.43
CA THR A 1000 -20.73 29.06 20.19
C THR A 1000 -21.08 30.35 20.95
N SER A 1001 -20.31 30.77 21.97
CA SER A 1001 -20.60 31.98 22.73
C SER A 1001 -19.37 32.73 23.20
N PHE A 1002 -19.39 34.06 23.05
CA PHE A 1002 -18.41 34.97 23.62
C PHE A 1002 -19.03 35.76 24.79
N SER A 1003 -18.44 35.61 25.98
CA SER A 1003 -18.85 36.32 27.21
C SER A 1003 -17.68 37.15 27.75
N GLU A 1004 -17.86 38.46 27.80
CA GLU A 1004 -16.91 39.41 28.39
C GLU A 1004 -17.52 40.01 29.67
N PRO A 1005 -16.91 39.77 30.85
CA PRO A 1005 -17.45 40.25 32.12
C PRO A 1005 -17.26 41.76 32.29
N ALA A 1006 -18.11 42.38 33.13
CA ALA A 1006 -18.06 43.81 33.43
C ALA A 1006 -16.65 44.28 33.86
N TRP A 1007 -16.15 45.31 33.18
CA TRP A 1007 -14.81 45.85 33.28
C TRP A 1007 -14.58 46.58 34.61
N ASN A 1008 -13.76 45.98 35.49
CA ASN A 1008 -13.34 46.63 36.73
C ASN A 1008 -12.26 47.70 36.45
N CYS A 1009 -12.62 48.97 36.61
CA CYS A 1009 -11.75 50.11 36.36
C CYS A 1009 -10.78 50.48 37.50
N ASP A 1010 -10.86 49.84 38.67
CA ASP A 1010 -9.92 50.10 39.78
C ASP A 1010 -8.57 49.37 39.61
N ASN A 1011 -8.53 48.30 38.81
CA ASN A 1011 -7.31 47.52 38.52
C ASN A 1011 -7.47 46.74 37.20
N GLN A 1012 -7.11 47.37 36.08
CA GLN A 1012 -7.29 46.80 34.74
C GLN A 1012 -5.97 46.66 33.98
N THR A 1013 -5.79 45.54 33.28
CA THR A 1013 -4.56 45.17 32.56
C THR A 1013 -4.78 44.80 31.09
N ALA A 1014 -5.98 44.41 30.69
CA ALA A 1014 -6.28 44.13 29.28
C ALA A 1014 -6.50 45.44 28.49
N GLU A 1015 -6.05 45.48 27.24
CA GLU A 1015 -5.95 46.70 26.44
C GLU A 1015 -7.30 47.42 26.25
N LEU A 1016 -8.35 46.71 25.82
CA LEU A 1016 -9.68 47.29 25.67
C LEU A 1016 -10.20 47.84 27.01
N GLY A 1017 -10.01 47.10 28.10
CA GLY A 1017 -10.39 47.55 29.44
C GLY A 1017 -9.70 48.85 29.86
N ILE A 1018 -8.41 49.01 29.54
CA ILE A 1018 -7.65 50.25 29.78
C ILE A 1018 -8.22 51.41 28.94
N VAL A 1019 -8.55 51.17 27.67
CA VAL A 1019 -9.15 52.18 26.77
C VAL A 1019 -10.54 52.60 27.27
N LEU A 1020 -11.39 51.64 27.64
CA LEU A 1020 -12.73 51.89 28.20
C LEU A 1020 -12.64 52.67 29.52
N CYS A 1021 -11.90 52.18 30.51
CA CYS A 1021 -11.85 52.75 31.84
C CYS A 1021 -11.20 54.15 31.92
N ASN A 1022 -10.47 54.57 30.89
CA ASN A 1022 -9.94 55.93 30.74
C ASN A 1022 -10.92 56.91 30.04
N HIS A 1023 -12.09 56.43 29.62
CA HIS A 1023 -13.18 57.24 29.04
C HIS A 1023 -14.32 57.47 30.04
N THR A 1024 -15.15 58.50 29.81
CA THR A 1024 -16.36 58.73 30.62
C THR A 1024 -17.53 59.13 29.71
N GLY A 1025 -18.59 58.32 29.68
CA GLY A 1025 -19.68 58.39 28.70
C GLY A 1025 -19.64 57.21 27.72
N VAL A 1026 -20.34 57.35 26.59
CA VAL A 1026 -20.42 56.29 25.56
C VAL A 1026 -19.23 56.35 24.60
N ILE A 1027 -18.58 55.21 24.41
CA ILE A 1027 -17.46 55.00 23.48
C ILE A 1027 -17.74 53.76 22.61
N GLY A 1028 -17.21 53.73 21.39
CA GLY A 1028 -17.49 52.72 20.36
C GLY A 1028 -18.22 53.31 19.13
N PRO A 1029 -18.85 52.49 18.28
CA PRO A 1029 -18.93 51.03 18.40
C PRO A 1029 -17.60 50.34 18.05
N TRP A 1030 -17.34 49.20 18.69
CA TRP A 1030 -16.41 48.19 18.18
C TRP A 1030 -17.17 47.19 17.31
N ILE A 1031 -16.53 46.76 16.23
CA ILE A 1031 -17.02 45.68 15.38
C ILE A 1031 -16.59 44.37 16.03
N VAL A 1032 -17.56 43.54 16.40
CA VAL A 1032 -17.35 42.15 16.84
C VAL A 1032 -18.04 41.25 15.83
N ASN A 1033 -17.28 40.39 15.16
CA ASN A 1033 -17.80 39.38 14.25
C ASN A 1033 -17.70 38.01 14.91
N ALA A 1034 -18.66 37.13 14.64
CA ALA A 1034 -18.39 35.70 14.58
C ALA A 1034 -18.24 35.31 13.11
N ILE A 1035 -17.21 34.55 12.79
CA ILE A 1035 -17.14 33.75 11.56
C ILE A 1035 -17.53 32.34 11.97
N ILE A 1036 -18.49 31.76 11.23
CA ILE A 1036 -18.87 30.35 11.31
C ILE A 1036 -18.33 29.73 10.03
N SER A 1037 -17.53 28.68 10.12
CA SER A 1037 -16.93 28.02 8.95
C SER A 1037 -16.93 26.52 9.16
N ASP A 1038 -17.51 25.81 8.21
CA ASP A 1038 -17.60 24.35 8.11
C ASP A 1038 -16.47 23.74 7.26
N GLY A 1039 -15.53 24.57 6.79
CA GLY A 1039 -14.48 24.20 5.82
C GLY A 1039 -14.85 24.56 4.38
N GLN A 1040 -16.14 24.61 4.06
CA GLN A 1040 -16.69 24.91 2.73
C GLN A 1040 -16.97 26.42 2.55
N GLN A 1041 -17.69 27.05 3.48
CA GLN A 1041 -18.13 28.44 3.32
C GLN A 1041 -18.25 29.25 4.63
N ASP A 1042 -17.47 30.32 4.73
CA ASP A 1042 -17.53 31.29 5.82
C ASP A 1042 -18.85 32.10 5.88
N VAL A 1043 -19.58 31.99 6.98
CA VAL A 1043 -20.72 32.85 7.33
C VAL A 1043 -20.35 33.92 8.36
N TYR A 1044 -20.59 35.19 8.00
CA TYR A 1044 -20.18 36.36 8.79
C TYR A 1044 -21.34 36.99 9.58
N VAL A 1045 -21.29 36.93 10.91
CA VAL A 1045 -22.27 37.57 11.81
C VAL A 1045 -21.64 38.76 12.55
N THR A 1046 -22.05 39.99 12.20
CA THR A 1046 -21.50 41.22 12.80
C THR A 1046 -22.41 41.87 13.85
N TRP A 1047 -21.84 42.20 15.02
CA TRP A 1047 -22.38 43.14 16.01
C TRP A 1047 -21.52 44.41 16.14
N TYR A 1048 -22.19 45.52 16.43
CA TYR A 1048 -21.62 46.84 16.73
C TYR A 1048 -21.83 47.14 18.22
N VAL A 1049 -20.80 46.88 19.03
CA VAL A 1049 -20.88 47.01 20.49
C VAL A 1049 -20.40 48.38 20.95
N SER A 1050 -21.28 49.15 21.61
CA SER A 1050 -20.94 50.42 22.25
C SER A 1050 -21.03 50.29 23.78
N TYR A 1051 -20.09 50.94 24.48
CA TYR A 1051 -19.91 50.81 25.91
C TYR A 1051 -20.16 52.16 26.60
N GLU A 1052 -21.05 52.23 27.61
CA GLU A 1052 -21.18 53.39 28.49
C GLU A 1052 -20.34 53.20 29.76
N VAL A 1053 -19.36 54.09 29.97
CA VAL A 1053 -18.41 54.02 31.10
C VAL A 1053 -18.75 55.07 32.15
N TRP A 1054 -18.94 54.66 33.41
CA TRP A 1054 -19.31 55.55 34.52
C TRP A 1054 -18.43 55.38 35.76
N HIS A 1055 -17.73 56.46 36.14
CA HIS A 1055 -16.90 56.49 37.35
C HIS A 1055 -17.68 56.96 38.60
N PRO A 1056 -17.78 56.16 39.68
CA PRO A 1056 -18.37 56.62 40.94
C PRO A 1056 -17.49 57.69 41.63
N PRO A 1057 -18.08 58.75 42.21
CA PRO A 1057 -17.34 59.72 43.01
C PRO A 1057 -16.91 59.12 44.36
N VAL A 1058 -15.61 59.18 44.64
CA VAL A 1058 -14.95 58.59 45.83
C VAL A 1058 -15.68 58.89 47.15
N PRO A 1059 -16.17 57.87 47.88
CA PRO A 1059 -16.73 58.02 49.23
C PRO A 1059 -15.69 58.41 50.29
N VAL A 1060 -16.16 58.85 51.46
CA VAL A 1060 -15.32 59.27 52.59
C VAL A 1060 -15.44 58.29 53.74
N ASP A 1061 -14.31 57.93 54.36
CA ASP A 1061 -14.26 57.06 55.55
C ASP A 1061 -15.06 57.62 56.73
N GLU A 1062 -15.86 56.78 57.39
CA GLU A 1062 -16.14 56.91 58.83
C GLU A 1062 -16.42 55.53 59.45
N ASP A 1063 -15.91 55.31 60.66
CA ASP A 1063 -15.71 54.00 61.29
C ASP A 1063 -16.81 53.67 62.34
N GLU A 1064 -16.78 52.45 62.89
CA GLU A 1064 -17.64 51.92 63.99
C GLU A 1064 -19.17 51.77 63.75
N THR A 1065 -19.69 50.53 63.76
CA THR A 1065 -20.36 49.93 64.96
C THR A 1065 -20.89 48.50 64.70
N SER A 1066 -21.23 47.77 65.76
CA SER A 1066 -21.53 46.33 65.76
C SER A 1066 -22.97 45.95 66.17
N GLU A 1067 -23.26 44.64 66.10
CA GLU A 1067 -24.44 43.91 66.64
C GLU A 1067 -25.73 43.81 65.79
N THR A 1068 -25.73 42.79 64.93
CA THR A 1068 -26.73 41.68 64.89
C THR A 1068 -28.21 41.95 65.15
N THR A 1069 -29.07 41.50 64.23
CA THR A 1069 -30.33 40.81 64.59
C THR A 1069 -30.75 39.82 63.50
N SER A 1070 -31.55 38.81 63.86
CA SER A 1070 -31.85 37.65 62.99
C SER A 1070 -33.32 37.55 62.56
N THR A 1071 -33.55 36.91 61.41
CA THR A 1071 -34.82 36.25 61.04
C THR A 1071 -34.50 35.27 59.89
N PHE A 1072 -34.41 33.96 60.14
CA PHE A 1072 -35.48 32.95 60.20
C PHE A 1072 -35.96 32.43 58.83
N ASP A 1073 -35.44 31.25 58.51
CA ASP A 1073 -35.84 30.27 57.50
C ASP A 1073 -37.35 29.95 57.50
N ILE A 1074 -37.92 29.68 56.31
CA ILE A 1074 -39.14 28.89 56.06
C ILE A 1074 -39.19 28.44 54.58
N SER A 1075 -39.67 27.21 54.38
CA SER A 1075 -39.85 26.47 53.11
C SER A 1075 -40.61 27.17 51.98
N SER A 1076 -40.26 26.83 50.75
CA SER A 1076 -41.06 27.01 49.53
C SER A 1076 -42.37 26.16 49.54
N THR A 1077 -43.42 26.64 48.85
CA THR A 1077 -44.47 25.87 48.11
C THR A 1077 -45.67 26.76 47.70
N GLN A 1078 -46.52 26.24 46.78
CA GLN A 1078 -47.92 26.64 46.48
C GLN A 1078 -48.14 27.81 45.48
N MET A 1079 -49.13 27.79 44.55
CA MET A 1079 -50.10 26.75 44.08
C MET A 1079 -50.86 27.20 42.81
N VAL A 1080 -51.86 26.39 42.36
CA VAL A 1080 -53.14 26.71 41.63
C VAL A 1080 -53.20 26.17 40.18
N TYR A 1081 -53.76 24.95 39.94
CA TYR A 1081 -55.15 24.60 39.51
C TYR A 1081 -55.51 24.98 38.05
N ILE A 1082 -56.28 24.25 37.21
CA ILE A 1082 -57.36 23.20 37.31
C ILE A 1082 -57.19 22.22 36.10
N GLY A 1083 -57.65 20.96 35.99
CA GLY A 1083 -58.44 20.02 36.82
C GLY A 1083 -59.57 19.31 36.01
N LEU A 1084 -60.07 18.13 36.48
CA LEU A 1084 -60.87 17.07 35.76
C LEU A 1084 -59.96 16.10 34.96
N GLY A 1085 -60.15 14.77 34.88
CA GLY A 1085 -61.07 13.76 35.48
C GLY A 1085 -61.09 12.51 34.55
N VAL A 1086 -61.05 11.22 34.96
CA VAL A 1086 -61.80 10.49 36.01
C VAL A 1086 -61.04 9.20 36.43
N ILE A 1087 -61.32 8.67 37.64
CA ILE A 1087 -60.74 7.47 38.28
C ILE A 1087 -61.60 6.21 38.03
N ILE A 1088 -61.01 5.00 37.85
CA ILE A 1088 -61.57 3.72 38.36
C ILE A 1088 -60.60 2.51 38.29
N VAL A 1089 -60.68 1.61 39.30
CA VAL A 1089 -59.91 0.36 39.55
C VAL A 1089 -58.37 0.46 39.64
N ILE A 1090 -57.88 0.54 40.88
CA ILE A 1090 -56.75 -0.29 41.33
C ILE A 1090 -57.31 -1.36 42.28
N LEU A 1091 -56.90 -2.61 42.06
CA LEU A 1091 -56.96 -3.79 42.95
C LEU A 1091 -58.01 -3.82 44.09
N LEU A 1092 -59.06 -4.64 43.93
CA LEU A 1092 -59.88 -5.11 45.06
C LEU A 1092 -60.24 -6.61 45.00
N VAL A 1093 -59.77 -7.33 46.03
CA VAL A 1093 -60.23 -8.64 46.53
C VAL A 1093 -59.93 -9.89 45.68
N ALA A 1094 -59.10 -10.77 46.25
CA ALA A 1094 -58.76 -12.08 45.72
C ALA A 1094 -59.77 -13.18 46.09
N LEU A 1095 -59.95 -14.12 45.15
CA LEU A 1095 -60.44 -15.50 45.32
C LEU A 1095 -59.67 -16.34 44.27
N LEU A 1096 -59.05 -17.50 44.53
CA LEU A 1096 -58.85 -18.34 45.72
C LEU A 1096 -57.53 -19.17 45.55
N VAL A 1097 -56.93 -19.60 46.67
CA VAL A 1097 -56.13 -20.84 46.91
C VAL A 1097 -55.29 -21.47 45.76
N GLY A 1098 -54.00 -21.81 45.90
CA GLY A 1098 -53.08 -21.60 47.02
C GLY A 1098 -51.88 -22.58 47.14
N LYS A 1099 -50.66 -22.04 47.05
CA LYS A 1099 -49.36 -22.50 47.65
C LYS A 1099 -48.79 -23.92 47.37
N ARG A 1100 -47.69 -23.93 46.58
CA ARG A 1100 -46.31 -24.46 46.89
C ARG A 1100 -46.10 -25.99 47.07
N PRO A 1101 -44.84 -26.50 47.01
CA PRO A 1101 -43.62 -26.12 46.24
C PRO A 1101 -43.03 -27.42 45.54
N PRO A 1102 -41.74 -27.58 45.14
CA PRO A 1102 -40.57 -26.68 45.12
C PRO A 1102 -39.72 -26.67 43.81
N LYS A 1103 -38.72 -25.76 43.80
CA LYS A 1103 -37.43 -25.77 43.07
C LYS A 1103 -37.33 -26.52 41.71
N GLN A 1104 -36.96 -25.74 40.69
CA GLN A 1104 -35.85 -26.11 39.79
C GLN A 1104 -34.82 -24.96 39.79
N GLN A 1105 -33.68 -25.13 39.11
CA GLN A 1105 -32.53 -24.20 39.15
C GLN A 1105 -32.53 -23.20 37.99
N LYS A 1106 -31.53 -22.30 37.98
CA LYS A 1106 -31.17 -21.40 36.87
C LYS A 1106 -31.29 -22.10 35.50
N SER A 1107 -31.78 -21.38 34.50
CA SER A 1107 -31.01 -21.18 33.28
C SER A 1107 -30.52 -19.73 33.25
N ALA A 1108 -29.56 -19.41 32.39
CA ALA A 1108 -29.41 -18.05 31.88
C ALA A 1108 -30.41 -17.83 30.72
N PHE A 1109 -30.47 -16.61 30.22
CA PHE A 1109 -30.69 -16.37 28.80
C PHE A 1109 -29.44 -15.64 28.30
N VAL A 1110 -28.99 -15.98 27.10
CA VAL A 1110 -27.73 -15.54 26.49
C VAL A 1110 -28.06 -15.10 25.06
N ASP A 1111 -27.20 -14.24 24.53
CA ASP A 1111 -27.21 -13.70 23.18
C ASP A 1111 -27.08 -14.82 22.12
N PRO A 1112 -27.91 -14.88 21.07
CA PRO A 1112 -27.92 -16.01 20.14
C PRO A 1112 -26.94 -15.83 18.97
N ARG A 1113 -25.64 -15.98 19.24
CA ARG A 1113 -24.67 -16.47 18.25
C ARG A 1113 -24.38 -17.96 18.53
N TYR A 1114 -24.14 -18.74 17.46
CA TYR A 1114 -23.99 -20.20 17.47
C TYR A 1114 -25.21 -20.97 18.07
N GLN A 1115 -26.09 -21.41 17.18
CA GLN A 1115 -26.81 -22.68 17.34
C GLN A 1115 -26.22 -23.65 16.31
N PRO A 1116 -25.64 -24.79 16.71
CA PRO A 1116 -25.24 -25.79 15.73
C PRO A 1116 -26.50 -26.38 15.06
N PHE A 1117 -26.43 -26.68 13.76
CA PHE A 1117 -27.44 -27.52 13.13
C PHE A 1117 -27.37 -28.92 13.74
N SER A 1118 -28.33 -29.27 14.60
CA SER A 1118 -28.42 -30.62 15.15
C SER A 1118 -29.19 -31.51 14.17
N ASN A 1119 -28.46 -32.33 13.42
CA ASN A 1119 -28.90 -33.48 12.62
C ASN A 1119 -30.34 -33.38 12.08
N GLN A 1120 -30.56 -32.74 10.92
CA GLN A 1120 -31.90 -32.73 10.31
C GLN A 1120 -32.24 -34.04 9.55
N TYR A 1121 -31.27 -34.96 9.38
CA TYR A 1121 -31.46 -36.27 8.76
C TYR A 1121 -31.42 -37.48 9.73
N ASP A 1122 -31.49 -37.26 11.05
CA ASP A 1122 -31.62 -38.30 12.11
C ASP A 1122 -33.01 -39.02 12.09
N ALA A 1123 -33.59 -39.22 10.91
CA ALA A 1123 -35.00 -39.55 10.70
C ALA A 1123 -35.32 -40.36 9.41
N VAL A 1124 -34.34 -40.84 8.66
CA VAL A 1124 -34.59 -41.93 7.69
C VAL A 1124 -34.81 -43.24 8.47
N PRO A 1125 -35.95 -43.94 8.30
CA PRO A 1125 -36.22 -45.17 9.04
C PRO A 1125 -35.53 -46.38 8.38
N SER A 1126 -34.99 -47.29 9.20
CA SER A 1126 -34.47 -48.59 8.74
C SER A 1126 -35.48 -49.34 7.87
N ALA A 1127 -34.96 -50.08 6.88
CA ALA A 1127 -35.68 -50.85 5.86
C ALA A 1127 -37.09 -51.36 6.28
N PRO A 1128 -38.17 -51.02 5.54
CA PRO A 1128 -39.53 -51.42 5.90
C PRO A 1128 -39.75 -52.94 5.85
N MET A 1129 -39.76 -53.60 7.01
CA MET A 1129 -40.13 -55.02 7.14
C MET A 1129 -41.42 -55.36 6.36
N LEU A 1130 -41.27 -56.08 5.24
CA LEU A 1130 -42.36 -56.45 4.35
C LEU A 1130 -43.53 -57.12 5.10
N PRO A 1131 -44.78 -56.65 4.92
CA PRO A 1131 -45.94 -57.30 5.52
C PRO A 1131 -46.18 -58.66 4.85
N PRO A 1132 -46.34 -59.77 5.61
CA PRO A 1132 -46.54 -61.09 5.02
C PRO A 1132 -47.89 -61.16 4.28
N PRO A 1133 -48.00 -61.92 3.16
CA PRO A 1133 -49.19 -61.94 2.32
C PRO A 1133 -50.36 -62.73 2.93
N PRO A 1134 -51.60 -62.17 2.96
CA PRO A 1134 -52.77 -63.03 2.80
C PRO A 1134 -54.03 -62.35 2.20
N GLY A 1135 -54.30 -62.62 0.92
CA GLY A 1135 -55.65 -62.61 0.32
C GLY A 1135 -55.59 -63.46 -0.96
N SER A 1136 -56.51 -64.36 -1.31
CA SER A 1136 -57.94 -64.50 -1.00
C SER A 1136 -58.70 -63.22 -1.41
N PHE A 1137 -59.22 -63.12 -2.65
CA PHE A 1137 -59.71 -64.19 -3.53
C PHE A 1137 -59.51 -63.92 -5.01
#